data_AF-A0A8C1WWP5-F1
#
_entry.id   AF-A0A8C1WWP5-F1
#
_cell.length_a   1.000
_cell.length_b   1.000
_cell.length_c   1.000
_cell.angle_alpha   90.00
_cell.angle_beta   90.00
_cell.angle_gamma   90.00
#
_symmetry.space_group_name_H-M   'P 1'
#
loop_
_entity.id
_entity.type
_entity.pdbx_description
1 polymer ?
#
loop_
_entity_poly.entity_id
_entity_poly.type
_entity_poly.pdbx_seq_one_letter_code
_entity_poly.pdbx_strand_id
1 'polypeptide(L)'
;MDEGRSSKKERENAVKSLQCSLFPAILNLASNAEITTNATCGDPLPEMFCKLVEHVPGRRIRNPQCRLCDANSQNPKEQHPITYAIDGTNQWWQSPSIKNGPQFHWVTITLDLRQVFQVAYIIIKAANSPRPGNWILERSLDGVDFQPWQYYAISDTECLTRYNITPRLGPPTYKRDDEVICTSYYSRLVPLEHGEIHTSLINGRPSADDLTPELLEFTSARFIRLRLQRIRTLNADLMTLSYRDPKDVDPIVTRRYYYSIKDISVGGMCICYGHAQSCPWDPVTKKLQCVCEHNTCGESCNECCPGYHQEPWQPGTLSDGNTCEKCNCHNKAENCYYNQTVADLRLSVNTHGQLVGGGVCVNCSQNTAGVNCQTCADGYYRPHQVSPYADDPCVECQCDSRGSASLFCIRDDNHSDPGLTAGQCLCKEGFAGEKCDRCAFGFRDFPQCTRCECNLAGSHNVDPCSECVCKITSYGSFLNYSVAYDTSEENVDRTLQAHFSVGDTNSGLSKIPLDVEQCECPWGYSGTSCEVRNHFRVTLSGYCIPGFYRVGGILFGGNCLQCECNDHAAECDINGECLGCTHNTTGPHCDHCMLGFYGDASEGTPDDCQRCACPLTLESNNFSPSCVLQHPGEFTCDQCQLGYAGDKCDRCADGYYGDPTEPGRRCSACECNGNVDPAEAGHCDGRTGECLKCLGHTGGLHCERCAHGFYGDAVTLKNCQACGCHGNGSLSTVCHMITGQCECKVNVIGHTCDRCQAGYYGISSGDGCRLCECNQSGALSASCDEEGRCQCITGVAGDKCERCERGYYSFTESGCTPCDCAHTHGNCNAHTGECICPPHTLGLKCEECEEGHWGHDGESGCKCLVVSVESVVCVCVCVCVCVCVCVYCWTFYIYIHVYVFFFNFCISYIYLHNFFNDLSLHVFVALSCFMSVVWLFLGQLLSYGGRLSFTVVFSALDGVGLANHEPQVLMRGGHLRRLVIYTELPAPENGVRTRHELPLTEHTWKYFNSVSDEAVSHADFMSVLSNLEYIIIKASYGSGLQQSRISNISMDTALEADEAPQGADVARLVETCECPLGYAGLSCQECAPGFYRQAVSELNMKGRSRPLIRPCVACRCNNHSLSCDLDTGESLCVQGCQHNTAGEHCHVCAAGYYGKVQGSVSDCSLCACPLRGQRCFLSAYNNIDY
;
A
#
# COMPACT_ATOMS: atom_id res chain seq x y z
N MET A 1 3.82 -52.48 20.69
CA MET A 1 4.67 -51.57 19.90
C MET A 1 3.95 -50.23 19.74
N ASP A 2 3.63 -49.53 20.83
CA ASP A 2 2.46 -48.63 20.84
C ASP A 2 2.72 -47.18 21.32
N GLU A 3 3.97 -46.79 21.57
CA GLU A 3 4.32 -45.43 22.02
C GLU A 3 4.73 -44.49 20.86
N GLY A 4 5.04 -45.04 19.67
CA GLY A 4 5.63 -44.27 18.57
C GLY A 4 4.69 -43.42 17.71
N ARG A 5 3.37 -43.37 18.02
CA ARG A 5 2.36 -42.78 17.09
C ARG A 5 1.64 -41.52 17.59
N SER A 6 1.71 -41.17 18.87
CA SER A 6 1.08 -39.93 19.38
C SER A 6 1.88 -38.68 19.01
N SER A 7 3.20 -38.69 19.26
CA SER A 7 4.10 -37.54 19.08
C SER A 7 4.13 -36.97 17.65
N LYS A 8 3.86 -37.78 16.61
CA LYS A 8 3.72 -37.27 15.24
C LYS A 8 2.48 -36.39 15.05
N LYS A 9 1.35 -36.73 15.69
CA LYS A 9 0.08 -36.03 15.45
C LYS A 9 0.02 -34.66 16.10
N GLU A 10 0.72 -34.49 17.23
CA GLU A 10 0.91 -33.17 17.86
C GLU A 10 1.82 -32.28 17.01
N ARG A 11 2.90 -32.84 16.43
CA ARG A 11 3.74 -32.11 15.46
C ARG A 11 3.01 -31.77 14.16
N GLU A 12 2.20 -32.68 13.61
CA GLU A 12 1.44 -32.44 12.38
C GLU A 12 0.35 -31.36 12.55
N ASN A 13 -0.24 -31.22 13.74
CA ASN A 13 -1.15 -30.10 14.04
C ASN A 13 -0.38 -28.79 14.30
N ALA A 14 0.75 -28.82 15.01
CA ALA A 14 1.57 -27.62 15.27
C ALA A 14 2.22 -27.03 14.00
N VAL A 15 2.41 -27.84 12.95
CA VAL A 15 2.91 -27.38 11.64
C VAL A 15 1.81 -26.69 10.81
N LYS A 16 0.52 -26.91 11.10
CA LYS A 16 -0.58 -26.26 10.37
C LYS A 16 -1.02 -24.89 10.93
N SER A 17 -0.56 -24.49 12.10
CA SER A 17 -0.71 -23.12 12.60
C SER A 17 0.37 -22.15 12.07
N LEU A 18 1.43 -22.66 11.45
CA LEU A 18 2.62 -21.90 11.01
C LEU A 18 2.48 -21.19 9.65
N GLN A 19 1.28 -21.13 9.04
CA GLN A 19 1.08 -20.62 7.67
C GLN A 19 -0.12 -19.66 7.49
N CYS A 20 -0.84 -19.28 8.55
CA CYS A 20 -1.91 -18.28 8.48
C CYS A 20 -1.64 -17.17 9.50
N SER A 21 -2.07 -15.94 9.21
CA SER A 21 -2.04 -14.85 10.19
C SER A 21 -2.86 -15.13 11.45
N LEU A 22 -2.41 -14.55 12.55
CA LEU A 22 -2.97 -14.65 13.89
C LEU A 22 -3.44 -13.28 14.35
N PHE A 23 -4.75 -13.12 14.53
CA PHE A 23 -5.37 -11.89 15.01
C PHE A 23 -6.00 -12.09 16.41
N PRO A 24 -5.81 -11.15 17.36
CA PRO A 24 -6.46 -11.22 18.67
C PRO A 24 -7.99 -11.11 18.58
N ALA A 25 -8.69 -11.82 19.46
CA ALA A 25 -10.14 -11.70 19.59
C ALA A 25 -10.56 -10.28 20.01
N ILE A 26 -11.64 -9.75 19.41
CA ILE A 26 -12.21 -8.44 19.76
C ILE A 26 -12.71 -8.46 21.20
N LEU A 27 -12.25 -7.50 22.00
CA LEU A 27 -12.52 -7.38 23.43
C LEU A 27 -13.04 -5.98 23.79
N ASN A 28 -13.76 -5.86 24.92
CA ASN A 28 -14.31 -4.57 25.35
C ASN A 28 -13.23 -3.74 26.08
N LEU A 29 -12.65 -2.78 25.35
CA LEU A 29 -11.56 -1.92 25.82
C LEU A 29 -12.04 -0.95 26.91
N ALA A 30 -13.33 -0.60 26.95
CA ALA A 30 -13.87 0.40 27.85
C ALA A 30 -13.77 0.00 29.34
N SER A 31 -13.87 -1.29 29.67
CA SER A 31 -13.92 -1.77 31.06
C SER A 31 -12.58 -1.67 31.81
N ASN A 32 -11.45 -1.50 31.10
CA ASN A 32 -10.13 -1.22 31.67
C ASN A 32 -9.67 0.24 31.45
N ALA A 33 -10.49 1.05 30.76
CA ALA A 33 -10.19 2.43 30.41
C ALA A 33 -10.37 3.39 31.60
N GLU A 34 -9.70 4.53 31.52
CA GLU A 34 -9.89 5.63 32.47
C GLU A 34 -10.88 6.65 31.90
N ILE A 35 -12.05 6.78 32.52
CA ILE A 35 -13.15 7.61 32.00
C ILE A 35 -13.35 8.88 32.83
N THR A 36 -13.50 10.00 32.15
CA THR A 36 -13.68 11.34 32.73
C THR A 36 -14.84 12.08 32.06
N THR A 37 -15.43 13.05 32.77
CA THR A 37 -16.51 13.92 32.26
C THR A 37 -16.34 15.33 32.82
N ASN A 38 -16.77 16.36 32.08
CA ASN A 38 -16.79 17.74 32.56
C ASN A 38 -17.97 18.05 33.51
N ALA A 39 -18.97 17.17 33.62
CA ALA A 39 -20.15 17.38 34.47
C ALA A 39 -20.82 16.05 34.87
N THR A 40 -21.22 15.95 36.15
CA THR A 40 -22.05 14.86 36.71
C THR A 40 -23.10 15.46 37.64
N CYS A 41 -24.31 14.91 37.72
CA CYS A 41 -25.33 15.44 38.62
C CYS A 41 -24.95 15.27 40.10
N GLY A 42 -25.48 16.16 40.95
CA GLY A 42 -25.27 16.08 42.40
C GLY A 42 -23.90 16.57 42.91
N ASP A 43 -23.07 17.16 42.04
CA ASP A 43 -21.75 17.73 42.35
C ASP A 43 -21.73 19.23 41.95
N PRO A 44 -21.37 20.18 42.85
CA PRO A 44 -21.04 20.00 44.27
C PRO A 44 -22.26 19.99 45.19
N LEU A 45 -23.48 20.08 44.66
CA LEU A 45 -24.72 20.16 45.43
C LEU A 45 -25.80 19.20 44.90
N PRO A 46 -26.64 18.61 45.78
CA PRO A 46 -27.73 17.73 45.37
C PRO A 46 -28.74 18.42 44.43
N GLU A 47 -29.18 17.72 43.39
CA GLU A 47 -30.22 18.19 42.48
C GLU A 47 -31.38 17.21 42.37
N MET A 48 -32.58 17.70 42.00
CA MET A 48 -33.69 16.81 41.62
C MET A 48 -33.84 16.75 40.10
N PHE A 49 -33.75 15.55 39.55
CA PHE A 49 -34.06 15.24 38.16
C PHE A 49 -35.42 14.54 38.05
N CYS A 50 -36.05 14.58 36.88
CA CYS A 50 -37.38 14.01 36.66
C CYS A 50 -37.40 13.12 35.40
N LYS A 51 -37.96 11.91 35.51
CA LYS A 51 -38.11 11.03 34.34
C LYS A 51 -39.04 11.65 33.29
N LEU A 52 -38.64 11.58 32.02
CA LEU A 52 -39.48 11.96 30.88
C LEU A 52 -40.58 10.89 30.68
N VAL A 53 -41.85 11.31 30.56
CA VAL A 53 -43.00 10.37 30.52
C VAL A 53 -43.98 10.75 29.41
N GLU A 54 -44.36 9.76 28.61
CA GLU A 54 -45.34 9.90 27.53
C GLU A 54 -46.74 10.26 28.09
N HIS A 55 -47.38 11.29 27.53
CA HIS A 55 -48.70 11.74 27.96
C HIS A 55 -49.81 11.00 27.20
N VAL A 56 -50.29 9.89 27.77
CA VAL A 56 -51.52 9.23 27.33
C VAL A 56 -52.72 10.13 27.68
N PRO A 57 -53.53 10.59 26.71
CA PRO A 57 -54.67 11.47 27.00
C PRO A 57 -55.70 10.81 27.94
N GLY A 58 -56.26 11.60 28.87
CA GLY A 58 -57.43 11.20 29.67
C GLY A 58 -57.18 10.63 31.07
N ARG A 59 -55.92 10.49 31.54
CA ARG A 59 -55.62 10.13 32.94
C ARG A 59 -54.98 11.29 33.71
N ARG A 60 -55.47 11.56 34.93
CA ARG A 60 -54.83 12.54 35.84
C ARG A 60 -53.50 11.99 36.35
N ILE A 61 -52.40 12.68 36.06
CA ILE A 61 -51.06 12.38 36.57
C ILE A 61 -51.07 12.61 38.09
N ARG A 62 -50.64 11.61 38.88
CA ARG A 62 -50.79 11.62 40.35
C ARG A 62 -49.49 11.60 41.16
N ASN A 63 -48.34 11.75 40.49
CA ASN A 63 -47.07 12.24 41.05
C ASN A 63 -46.07 12.46 39.90
N PRO A 64 -45.25 13.52 39.91
CA PRO A 64 -44.04 13.59 39.08
C PRO A 64 -43.05 12.53 39.55
N GLN A 65 -42.52 11.69 38.65
CA GLN A 65 -41.44 10.74 38.99
C GLN A 65 -40.08 11.44 38.98
N CYS A 66 -39.89 12.31 39.97
CA CYS A 66 -38.60 12.96 40.24
C CYS A 66 -37.84 12.24 41.35
N ARG A 67 -36.51 12.30 41.30
CA ARG A 67 -35.58 11.71 42.27
C ARG A 67 -34.45 12.69 42.58
N LEU A 68 -33.78 12.49 43.71
CA LEU A 68 -32.56 13.19 44.04
C LEU A 68 -31.36 12.54 43.32
N CYS A 69 -30.43 13.35 42.83
CA CYS A 69 -29.07 12.98 42.53
C CYS A 69 -28.13 13.75 43.45
N ASP A 70 -27.21 13.05 44.10
CA ASP A 70 -26.26 13.59 45.07
C ASP A 70 -24.98 12.72 45.02
N ALA A 71 -23.87 13.33 44.59
CA ALA A 71 -22.59 12.64 44.48
C ALA A 71 -21.98 12.27 45.85
N ASN A 72 -22.42 12.93 46.93
CA ASN A 72 -21.93 12.76 48.29
C ASN A 72 -22.91 11.98 49.19
N SER A 73 -24.08 11.59 48.69
CA SER A 73 -25.05 10.79 49.45
C SER A 73 -24.49 9.42 49.78
N GLN A 74 -24.82 8.90 50.98
CA GLN A 74 -24.49 7.53 51.39
C GLN A 74 -25.37 6.47 50.70
N ASN A 75 -26.36 6.87 49.90
CA ASN A 75 -27.25 5.98 49.17
C ASN A 75 -26.77 5.78 47.70
N PRO A 76 -26.28 4.59 47.30
CA PRO A 76 -25.78 4.34 45.94
C PRO A 76 -26.83 4.49 44.82
N LYS A 77 -28.10 4.69 45.17
CA LYS A 77 -29.21 4.97 44.23
C LYS A 77 -29.42 6.46 43.93
N GLU A 78 -28.68 7.34 44.60
CA GLU A 78 -28.65 8.79 44.38
C GLU A 78 -27.32 9.24 43.74
N GLN A 79 -26.28 8.41 43.80
CA GLN A 79 -25.01 8.63 43.12
C GLN A 79 -25.10 8.19 41.65
N HIS A 80 -24.59 9.03 40.74
CA HIS A 80 -24.50 8.72 39.29
C HIS A 80 -23.11 9.05 38.67
N PRO A 81 -21.98 8.59 39.25
CA PRO A 81 -20.62 8.84 38.76
C PRO A 81 -20.36 8.26 37.35
N ILE A 82 -19.39 8.85 36.65
CA ILE A 82 -19.02 8.49 35.27
C ILE A 82 -18.51 7.05 35.11
N THR A 83 -17.97 6.45 36.18
CA THR A 83 -17.55 5.04 36.22
C THR A 83 -18.68 4.06 35.95
N TYR A 84 -19.93 4.39 36.31
CA TYR A 84 -21.12 3.58 36.00
C TYR A 84 -21.50 3.55 34.51
N ALA A 85 -20.71 4.16 33.62
CA ALA A 85 -20.85 4.01 32.18
C ALA A 85 -19.98 2.89 31.59
N ILE A 86 -19.02 2.32 32.35
CA ILE A 86 -18.06 1.29 31.85
C ILE A 86 -17.93 0.05 32.77
N ASP A 87 -18.59 0.05 33.92
CA ASP A 87 -18.49 -1.01 34.95
C ASP A 87 -19.21 -2.33 34.59
N GLY A 88 -19.97 -2.36 33.49
CA GLY A 88 -20.73 -3.53 33.04
C GLY A 88 -21.99 -3.83 33.86
N THR A 89 -22.43 -2.93 34.73
CA THR A 89 -23.62 -3.11 35.56
C THR A 89 -24.91 -2.61 34.88
N ASN A 90 -26.00 -2.47 35.65
CA ASN A 90 -27.20 -1.73 35.23
C ASN A 90 -27.37 -0.41 36.00
N GLN A 91 -26.29 0.09 36.61
CA GLN A 91 -26.23 1.47 37.11
C GLN A 91 -26.03 2.43 35.91
N TRP A 92 -25.98 3.74 36.16
CA TRP A 92 -25.75 4.70 35.08
C TRP A 92 -25.08 5.97 35.59
N TRP A 93 -24.24 6.55 34.72
CA TRP A 93 -23.82 7.94 34.82
C TRP A 93 -24.94 8.87 34.36
N GLN A 94 -25.06 10.04 34.98
CA GLN A 94 -26.03 11.06 34.62
C GLN A 94 -25.44 12.47 34.67
N SER A 95 -25.64 13.27 33.63
CA SER A 95 -25.26 14.69 33.63
C SER A 95 -26.19 15.50 34.54
N PRO A 96 -25.80 16.72 34.94
CA PRO A 96 -26.75 17.67 35.52
C PRO A 96 -27.90 17.97 34.57
N SER A 97 -29.05 18.34 35.15
CA SER A 97 -30.22 18.78 34.38
C SER A 97 -30.07 20.23 33.91
N ILE A 98 -30.70 20.58 32.78
CA ILE A 98 -30.67 21.97 32.26
C ILE A 98 -31.35 22.98 33.20
N LYS A 99 -32.09 22.52 34.22
CA LYS A 99 -32.54 23.34 35.37
C LYS A 99 -31.38 23.97 36.14
N ASN A 100 -30.18 23.40 36.08
CA ASN A 100 -28.95 23.98 36.66
C ASN A 100 -28.21 24.92 35.69
N GLY A 101 -28.70 25.07 34.45
CA GLY A 101 -28.26 26.07 33.48
C GLY A 101 -28.10 25.51 32.06
N PRO A 102 -28.15 26.38 31.03
CA PRO A 102 -28.09 25.97 29.62
C PRO A 102 -26.74 25.34 29.23
N GLN A 103 -25.67 25.58 30.00
CA GLN A 103 -24.34 25.01 29.77
C GLN A 103 -24.34 23.47 29.77
N PHE A 104 -25.31 22.82 30.43
CA PHE A 104 -25.43 21.35 30.45
C PHE A 104 -26.01 20.75 29.15
N HIS A 105 -26.24 21.56 28.11
CA HIS A 105 -26.29 21.04 26.73
C HIS A 105 -24.92 20.63 26.18
N TRP A 106 -23.81 21.10 26.76
CA TRP A 106 -22.45 20.78 26.34
C TRP A 106 -21.74 19.93 27.39
N VAL A 107 -21.74 18.62 27.17
CA VAL A 107 -21.13 17.64 28.07
C VAL A 107 -20.12 16.80 27.30
N THR A 108 -18.90 16.71 27.80
CA THR A 108 -17.79 16.01 27.12
C THR A 108 -17.29 14.90 28.02
N ILE A 109 -17.37 13.67 27.52
CA ILE A 109 -16.85 12.47 28.17
C ILE A 109 -15.59 12.05 27.40
N THR A 110 -14.49 11.74 28.09
CA THR A 110 -13.26 11.24 27.45
C THR A 110 -12.82 9.95 28.15
N LEU A 111 -12.52 8.92 27.36
CA LEU A 111 -11.93 7.65 27.78
C LEU A 111 -10.46 7.63 27.33
N ASP A 112 -9.53 7.31 28.23
CA ASP A 112 -8.16 6.90 27.89
C ASP A 112 -8.06 5.37 27.97
N LEU A 113 -7.75 4.72 26.85
CA LEU A 113 -7.53 3.27 26.77
C LEU A 113 -6.11 2.88 27.25
N ARG A 114 -5.28 3.85 27.65
CA ARG A 114 -3.89 3.75 28.15
C ARG A 114 -2.83 3.30 27.13
N GLN A 115 -3.24 2.67 26.04
CA GLN A 115 -2.41 2.37 24.86
C GLN A 115 -3.25 2.53 23.59
N VAL A 116 -2.59 2.48 22.42
CA VAL A 116 -3.28 2.48 21.13
C VAL A 116 -3.89 1.09 20.85
N PHE A 117 -5.12 1.07 20.36
CA PHE A 117 -5.82 -0.12 19.89
C PHE A 117 -6.45 0.14 18.52
N GLN A 118 -6.71 -0.94 17.78
CA GLN A 118 -7.57 -0.88 16.61
C GLN A 118 -9.03 -1.06 17.05
N VAL A 119 -9.86 -0.02 16.89
CA VAL A 119 -11.25 0.00 17.35
C VAL A 119 -12.18 -0.38 16.19
N ALA A 120 -12.88 -1.50 16.35
CA ALA A 120 -13.81 -2.03 15.35
C ALA A 120 -15.21 -1.41 15.44
N TYR A 121 -15.70 -1.19 16.66
CA TYR A 121 -17.01 -0.58 16.91
C TYR A 121 -17.13 0.09 18.27
N ILE A 122 -18.09 1.02 18.38
CA ILE A 122 -18.49 1.68 19.63
C ILE A 122 -20.01 1.61 19.77
N ILE A 123 -20.47 1.04 20.89
CA ILE A 123 -21.88 0.92 21.26
C ILE A 123 -22.12 1.75 22.52
N ILE A 124 -23.13 2.62 22.47
CA ILE A 124 -23.53 3.47 23.60
C ILE A 124 -24.99 3.17 23.93
N LYS A 125 -25.29 2.84 25.19
CA LYS A 125 -26.65 2.58 25.67
C LYS A 125 -27.08 3.65 26.66
N ALA A 126 -28.06 4.46 26.27
CA ALA A 126 -28.69 5.43 27.17
C ALA A 126 -29.44 4.72 28.32
N ALA A 127 -29.64 5.39 29.45
CA ALA A 127 -30.34 4.82 30.61
C ALA A 127 -31.77 5.36 30.71
N ASN A 128 -32.01 6.29 31.64
CA ASN A 128 -33.30 6.92 31.96
C ASN A 128 -33.53 8.25 31.21
N SER A 129 -32.86 8.43 30.06
CA SER A 129 -32.99 9.58 29.15
C SER A 129 -33.07 9.10 27.70
N PRO A 130 -33.60 9.91 26.77
CA PRO A 130 -33.46 9.66 25.35
C PRO A 130 -31.98 9.74 24.93
N ARG A 131 -31.70 9.27 23.71
CA ARG A 131 -30.37 9.39 23.07
C ARG A 131 -29.98 10.86 22.85
N PRO A 132 -28.68 11.19 22.87
CA PRO A 132 -28.20 12.55 22.58
C PRO A 132 -28.68 13.08 21.23
N GLY A 133 -28.96 14.39 21.15
CA GLY A 133 -29.46 15.04 19.94
C GLY A 133 -28.35 15.37 18.95
N ASN A 134 -27.60 16.42 19.22
CA ASN A 134 -26.37 16.75 18.51
C ASN A 134 -25.18 16.29 19.35
N TRP A 135 -24.28 15.52 18.75
CA TRP A 135 -23.00 15.17 19.35
C TRP A 135 -22.00 14.73 18.27
N ILE A 136 -20.72 14.69 18.65
CA ILE A 136 -19.61 14.19 17.83
C ILE A 136 -18.94 13.03 18.58
N LEU A 137 -18.61 11.98 17.85
CA LEU A 137 -17.69 10.93 18.28
C LEU A 137 -16.29 11.25 17.73
N GLU A 138 -15.33 11.47 18.62
CA GLU A 138 -13.98 11.94 18.32
C GLU A 138 -12.92 10.94 18.81
N ARG A 139 -11.82 10.79 18.08
CA ARG A 139 -10.67 9.91 18.35
C ARG A 139 -9.40 10.74 18.59
N SER A 140 -8.42 10.17 19.29
CA SER A 140 -7.08 10.75 19.42
C SER A 140 -6.03 9.68 19.78
N LEU A 141 -4.76 9.95 19.46
CA LEU A 141 -3.61 9.13 19.85
C LEU A 141 -2.84 9.75 21.04
N ASP A 142 -2.80 11.08 21.12
CA ASP A 142 -1.99 11.86 22.08
C ASP A 142 -2.80 12.42 23.26
N GLY A 143 -4.12 12.57 23.10
CA GLY A 143 -5.01 13.20 24.07
C GLY A 143 -5.12 14.72 23.92
N VAL A 144 -4.59 15.30 22.83
CA VAL A 144 -4.61 16.75 22.55
C VAL A 144 -5.31 17.04 21.22
N ASP A 145 -4.83 16.50 20.09
CA ASP A 145 -5.55 16.60 18.81
C ASP A 145 -6.69 15.57 18.77
N PHE A 146 -7.89 15.99 18.36
CA PHE A 146 -9.09 15.14 18.33
C PHE A 146 -9.79 15.22 16.98
N GLN A 147 -9.76 14.11 16.26
CA GLN A 147 -10.32 13.97 14.92
C GLN A 147 -11.70 13.30 14.99
N PRO A 148 -12.70 13.72 14.21
CA PRO A 148 -14.03 13.14 14.23
C PRO A 148 -14.05 11.75 13.55
N TRP A 149 -14.60 10.74 14.22
CA TRP A 149 -14.99 9.48 13.58
C TRP A 149 -16.37 9.60 12.93
N GLN A 150 -17.34 10.20 13.63
CA GLN A 150 -18.72 10.34 13.14
C GLN A 150 -19.48 11.49 13.81
N TYR A 151 -20.32 12.15 13.02
CA TYR A 151 -21.23 13.21 13.46
C TYR A 151 -22.67 12.72 13.61
N TYR A 152 -23.38 13.26 14.60
CA TYR A 152 -24.78 12.95 14.87
C TYR A 152 -25.57 14.24 15.06
N ALA A 153 -26.73 14.32 14.41
CA ALA A 153 -27.56 15.54 14.34
C ALA A 153 -29.04 15.24 14.56
N ILE A 154 -29.79 16.20 15.10
CA ILE A 154 -31.22 16.05 15.42
C ILE A 154 -32.10 15.81 14.18
N SER A 155 -31.64 16.29 13.01
CA SER A 155 -32.24 16.13 11.70
C SER A 155 -31.15 16.07 10.62
N ASP A 156 -31.50 15.55 9.45
CA ASP A 156 -30.61 15.50 8.28
C ASP A 156 -30.20 16.92 7.80
N THR A 157 -31.04 17.92 8.02
CA THR A 157 -30.74 19.34 7.76
C THR A 157 -29.70 19.94 8.72
N GLU A 158 -29.63 19.47 9.96
CA GLU A 158 -28.62 19.92 10.92
C GLU A 158 -27.22 19.34 10.63
N CYS A 159 -27.10 18.20 9.94
CA CYS A 159 -25.81 17.73 9.43
C CYS A 159 -25.14 18.77 8.52
N LEU A 160 -25.91 19.34 7.59
CA LEU A 160 -25.41 20.36 6.66
C LEU A 160 -25.22 21.71 7.35
N THR A 161 -26.22 22.19 8.10
CA THR A 161 -26.17 23.56 8.67
C THR A 161 -25.28 23.71 9.90
N ARG A 162 -24.95 22.62 10.61
CA ARG A 162 -24.10 22.67 11.83
C ARG A 162 -22.70 22.06 11.66
N TYR A 163 -22.54 21.08 10.77
CA TYR A 163 -21.26 20.39 10.55
C TYR A 163 -20.76 20.47 9.11
N ASN A 164 -21.49 21.11 8.20
CA ASN A 164 -21.18 21.22 6.76
C ASN A 164 -21.03 19.86 6.04
N ILE A 165 -21.69 18.81 6.52
CA ILE A 165 -21.62 17.44 5.97
C ILE A 165 -22.98 17.03 5.40
N THR A 166 -22.98 16.45 4.20
CA THR A 166 -24.20 15.91 3.60
C THR A 166 -24.71 14.70 4.39
N PRO A 167 -26.00 14.65 4.79
CA PRO A 167 -26.53 13.58 5.63
C PRO A 167 -26.55 12.22 4.92
N ARG A 168 -26.19 11.16 5.64
CA ARG A 168 -26.43 9.76 5.24
C ARG A 168 -27.83 9.33 5.71
N LEU A 169 -28.73 9.15 4.74
CA LEU A 169 -30.13 8.76 4.96
C LEU A 169 -30.23 7.26 5.23
N GLY A 170 -30.91 6.88 6.31
CA GLY A 170 -31.04 5.47 6.73
C GLY A 170 -29.86 5.01 7.60
N PRO A 171 -29.52 3.71 7.59
CA PRO A 171 -28.35 3.18 8.29
C PRO A 171 -27.02 3.79 7.77
N PRO A 172 -25.97 3.88 8.61
CA PRO A 172 -24.63 4.22 8.17
C PRO A 172 -24.16 3.37 6.98
N THR A 173 -23.58 4.04 5.99
CA THR A 173 -22.97 3.46 4.78
C THR A 173 -21.83 4.36 4.34
N TYR A 174 -20.74 3.76 3.85
CA TYR A 174 -19.49 4.44 3.55
C TYR A 174 -19.05 4.18 2.10
N LYS A 175 -18.27 5.09 1.53
CA LYS A 175 -17.71 5.03 0.17
C LYS A 175 -16.18 4.95 0.12
N ARG A 176 -15.52 5.35 1.21
CA ARG A 176 -14.07 5.29 1.44
C ARG A 176 -13.81 4.86 2.87
N ASP A 177 -12.63 4.34 3.13
CA ASP A 177 -12.26 3.83 4.44
C ASP A 177 -12.02 4.95 5.48
N ASP A 178 -11.58 6.12 5.02
CA ASP A 178 -11.41 7.34 5.80
C ASP A 178 -12.69 8.18 5.97
N GLU A 179 -13.81 7.79 5.34
CA GLU A 179 -14.99 8.66 5.26
C GLU A 179 -15.64 8.91 6.63
N VAL A 180 -15.66 10.18 7.04
CA VAL A 180 -16.39 10.69 8.21
C VAL A 180 -17.77 11.17 7.78
N ILE A 181 -18.82 10.53 8.30
CA ILE A 181 -20.22 10.81 7.91
C ILE A 181 -20.99 11.60 8.98
N CYS A 182 -22.15 12.14 8.60
CA CYS A 182 -23.18 12.59 9.53
C CYS A 182 -24.51 11.86 9.30
N THR A 183 -25.20 11.47 10.37
CA THR A 183 -26.54 10.85 10.30
C THR A 183 -27.47 11.32 11.42
N SER A 184 -28.78 11.37 11.13
CA SER A 184 -29.83 11.58 12.13
C SER A 184 -30.43 10.28 12.70
N TYR A 185 -30.07 9.12 12.14
CA TYR A 185 -30.73 7.83 12.43
C TYR A 185 -30.72 7.48 13.93
N TYR A 186 -29.59 7.68 14.60
CA TYR A 186 -29.42 7.41 16.03
C TYR A 186 -29.82 8.56 16.95
N SER A 187 -30.03 9.78 16.42
CA SER A 187 -30.49 10.96 17.17
C SER A 187 -32.02 11.11 17.20
N ARG A 188 -32.74 10.05 16.78
CA ARG A 188 -34.20 9.94 16.88
C ARG A 188 -34.62 9.77 18.35
N LEU A 189 -35.60 10.60 18.76
CA LEU A 189 -36.09 10.71 20.14
C LEU A 189 -36.64 9.40 20.72
N VAL A 190 -37.21 8.52 19.87
CA VAL A 190 -37.66 7.19 20.27
C VAL A 190 -36.49 6.21 20.15
N PRO A 191 -36.23 5.34 21.17
CA PRO A 191 -36.94 5.24 22.45
C PRO A 191 -36.48 6.29 23.48
N LEU A 192 -37.39 6.64 24.42
CA LEU A 192 -37.17 7.66 25.46
C LEU A 192 -36.25 7.20 26.61
N GLU A 193 -35.94 5.91 26.67
CA GLU A 193 -35.03 5.25 27.61
C GLU A 193 -34.41 4.03 26.93
N HIS A 194 -33.29 3.53 27.44
CA HIS A 194 -32.61 2.33 26.91
C HIS A 194 -32.25 2.41 25.42
N GLY A 195 -32.15 3.63 24.87
CA GLY A 195 -31.87 3.86 23.48
C GLY A 195 -30.41 3.57 23.14
N GLU A 196 -30.20 2.65 22.22
CA GLU A 196 -28.87 2.24 21.77
C GLU A 196 -28.40 3.02 20.54
N ILE A 197 -27.08 3.19 20.46
CA ILE A 197 -26.35 3.74 19.32
C ILE A 197 -25.29 2.71 18.95
N HIS A 198 -25.29 2.24 17.71
CA HIS A 198 -24.35 1.26 17.19
C HIS A 198 -23.50 1.91 16.10
N THR A 199 -22.20 2.05 16.35
CA THR A 199 -21.26 2.71 15.44
C THR A 199 -20.18 1.72 15.04
N SER A 200 -20.28 1.17 13.84
CA SER A 200 -19.22 0.31 13.28
C SER A 200 -18.21 1.18 12.54
N LEU A 201 -16.93 1.02 12.87
CA LEU A 201 -15.82 1.72 12.23
C LEU A 201 -15.21 0.90 11.09
N ILE A 202 -15.38 -0.42 11.07
CA ILE A 202 -14.92 -1.34 10.01
C ILE A 202 -16.08 -1.75 9.09
N ASN A 203 -17.09 -2.44 9.61
CA ASN A 203 -18.12 -3.08 8.79
C ASN A 203 -18.86 -2.07 7.90
N GLY A 204 -18.92 -2.36 6.59
CA GLY A 204 -19.57 -1.52 5.58
C GLY A 204 -18.67 -0.48 4.90
N ARG A 205 -17.37 -0.46 5.21
CA ARG A 205 -16.35 0.27 4.45
C ARG A 205 -15.76 -0.62 3.33
N PRO A 206 -15.19 -0.04 2.26
CA PRO A 206 -14.66 -0.82 1.12
C PRO A 206 -13.59 -1.86 1.49
N SER A 207 -12.65 -1.49 2.36
CA SER A 207 -11.49 -2.32 2.74
C SER A 207 -11.73 -3.11 4.02
N ALA A 208 -12.99 -3.46 4.33
CA ALA A 208 -13.34 -4.21 5.53
C ALA A 208 -12.89 -5.69 5.50
N ASP A 209 -12.75 -6.26 4.30
CA ASP A 209 -12.31 -7.65 4.08
C ASP A 209 -10.79 -7.78 3.85
N ASP A 210 -10.09 -6.69 3.52
CA ASP A 210 -8.64 -6.62 3.28
C ASP A 210 -8.10 -5.30 3.84
N LEU A 211 -7.32 -5.36 4.94
CA LEU A 211 -7.08 -4.22 5.83
C LEU A 211 -6.02 -3.25 5.29
N THR A 212 -6.47 -2.23 4.57
CA THR A 212 -5.61 -1.15 4.05
C THR A 212 -4.98 -0.29 5.17
N PRO A 213 -3.78 0.31 4.92
CA PRO A 213 -3.13 1.23 5.86
C PRO A 213 -4.04 2.39 6.30
N GLU A 214 -4.85 2.92 5.39
CA GLU A 214 -5.80 4.01 5.65
C GLU A 214 -6.89 3.58 6.64
N LEU A 215 -7.41 2.35 6.53
CA LEU A 215 -8.40 1.81 7.47
C LEU A 215 -7.77 1.50 8.82
N LEU A 216 -6.53 0.98 8.84
CA LEU A 216 -5.74 0.75 10.04
C LEU A 216 -5.47 2.06 10.80
N GLU A 217 -5.04 3.11 10.10
CA GLU A 217 -4.84 4.43 10.70
C GLU A 217 -6.17 5.01 11.19
N PHE A 218 -7.24 4.98 10.38
CA PHE A 218 -8.56 5.52 10.75
C PHE A 218 -9.15 4.83 11.99
N THR A 219 -9.01 3.51 12.10
CA THR A 219 -9.53 2.72 13.24
C THR A 219 -8.63 2.77 14.48
N SER A 220 -7.40 3.25 14.37
CA SER A 220 -6.48 3.39 15.50
C SER A 220 -6.88 4.54 16.43
N ALA A 221 -6.89 4.26 17.74
CA ALA A 221 -7.10 5.27 18.80
C ALA A 221 -6.50 4.83 20.14
N ARG A 222 -6.07 5.80 20.95
CA ARG A 222 -5.85 5.63 22.40
C ARG A 222 -6.92 6.33 23.22
N PHE A 223 -7.33 7.53 22.80
CA PHE A 223 -8.35 8.31 23.48
C PHE A 223 -9.62 8.38 22.64
N ILE A 224 -10.77 8.27 23.29
CA ILE A 224 -12.10 8.34 22.68
C ILE A 224 -12.90 9.42 23.40
N ARG A 225 -13.46 10.37 22.66
CA ARG A 225 -14.23 11.49 23.22
C ARG A 225 -15.64 11.55 22.64
N LEU A 226 -16.62 11.61 23.54
CA LEU A 226 -18.04 11.80 23.22
C LEU A 226 -18.38 13.26 23.56
N ARG A 227 -18.46 14.10 22.54
CA ARG A 227 -18.70 15.54 22.66
C ARG A 227 -20.17 15.85 22.44
N LEU A 228 -20.96 15.78 23.50
CA LEU A 228 -22.40 16.04 23.48
C LEU A 228 -22.65 17.55 23.39
N GLN A 229 -23.50 18.00 22.46
CA GLN A 229 -23.71 19.43 22.16
C GLN A 229 -25.18 19.91 22.19
N ARG A 230 -26.15 19.00 22.30
CA ARG A 230 -27.59 19.32 22.44
C ARG A 230 -28.38 18.11 22.93
N ILE A 231 -29.31 18.35 23.86
CA ILE A 231 -30.25 17.33 24.36
C ILE A 231 -31.46 17.27 23.43
N ARG A 232 -32.04 16.07 23.21
CA ARG A 232 -33.24 15.90 22.39
C ARG A 232 -34.49 16.26 23.22
N THR A 233 -35.16 17.35 22.87
CA THR A 233 -36.39 17.81 23.52
C THR A 233 -37.66 17.30 22.82
N LEU A 234 -38.80 17.34 23.51
CA LEU A 234 -40.13 17.13 22.94
C LEU A 234 -40.59 18.40 22.22
N ASN A 235 -41.29 18.25 21.08
CA ASN A 235 -41.78 19.39 20.31
C ASN A 235 -42.78 20.29 21.09
N ALA A 236 -43.46 19.76 22.11
CA ALA A 236 -44.33 20.54 22.99
C ALA A 236 -43.52 21.42 23.95
N ASP A 237 -42.53 20.83 24.64
CA ASP A 237 -41.66 21.51 25.60
C ASP A 237 -40.71 22.51 24.90
N LEU A 238 -40.43 22.32 23.60
CA LEU A 238 -39.62 23.20 22.76
C LEU A 238 -40.12 24.66 22.73
N MET A 239 -41.44 24.87 22.84
CA MET A 239 -42.06 26.21 22.91
C MET A 239 -41.95 26.85 24.30
N THR A 240 -41.59 26.07 25.33
CA THR A 240 -41.39 26.55 26.71
C THR A 240 -39.91 26.85 26.97
N LEU A 241 -39.02 26.09 26.33
CA LEU A 241 -37.55 26.25 26.44
C LEU A 241 -36.97 27.34 25.51
N SER A 242 -37.82 28.05 24.75
CA SER A 242 -37.43 29.12 23.83
C SER A 242 -37.70 30.54 24.35
N TYR A 243 -38.25 30.69 25.56
CA TYR A 243 -38.46 31.98 26.21
C TYR A 243 -37.13 32.66 26.62
N ARG A 244 -37.09 34.00 26.54
CA ARG A 244 -35.87 34.79 26.78
C ARG A 244 -35.49 34.98 28.26
N ASP A 245 -36.43 34.91 29.21
CA ASP A 245 -36.12 34.95 30.65
C ASP A 245 -36.20 33.53 31.26
N PRO A 246 -35.11 32.99 31.83
CA PRO A 246 -35.10 31.66 32.44
C PRO A 246 -35.93 31.54 33.72
N LYS A 247 -36.54 32.62 34.24
CA LYS A 247 -37.44 32.58 35.41
C LYS A 247 -38.85 32.10 35.10
N ASP A 248 -39.33 32.28 33.86
CA ASP A 248 -40.71 31.95 33.47
C ASP A 248 -40.90 30.48 33.05
N VAL A 249 -39.79 29.74 32.93
CA VAL A 249 -39.80 28.32 32.51
C VAL A 249 -40.04 27.41 33.73
N ASP A 250 -41.14 26.64 33.72
CA ASP A 250 -41.47 25.72 34.81
C ASP A 250 -40.29 24.77 35.14
N PRO A 251 -39.74 24.80 36.38
CA PRO A 251 -38.68 23.89 36.81
C PRO A 251 -39.03 22.40 36.71
N ILE A 252 -40.30 22.03 36.56
CA ILE A 252 -40.74 20.64 36.34
C ILE A 252 -40.46 20.18 34.89
N VAL A 253 -40.32 21.11 33.93
CA VAL A 253 -39.94 20.82 32.54
C VAL A 253 -38.42 20.71 32.41
N THR A 254 -37.67 21.69 32.89
CA THR A 254 -36.19 21.73 32.77
C THR A 254 -35.47 20.62 33.54
N ARG A 255 -36.08 20.07 34.60
CA ARG A 255 -35.56 18.88 35.31
C ARG A 255 -35.69 17.56 34.52
N ARG A 256 -36.38 17.53 33.38
CA ARG A 256 -36.57 16.32 32.55
C ARG A 256 -35.49 16.10 31.50
N TYR A 257 -34.59 17.06 31.34
CA TYR A 257 -33.62 17.10 30.26
C TYR A 257 -32.20 17.10 30.82
N TYR A 258 -31.56 15.93 30.69
CA TYR A 258 -30.20 15.56 31.07
C TYR A 258 -29.74 14.42 30.15
N TYR A 259 -28.45 14.10 30.15
CA TYR A 259 -27.91 12.88 29.55
C TYR A 259 -27.79 11.78 30.59
N SER A 260 -27.99 10.52 30.17
CA SER A 260 -27.73 9.34 30.99
C SER A 260 -27.13 8.21 30.14
N ILE A 261 -26.12 7.53 30.65
CA ILE A 261 -25.44 6.42 29.95
C ILE A 261 -25.15 5.32 30.97
N LYS A 262 -25.55 4.07 30.65
CA LYS A 262 -25.33 2.89 31.49
C LYS A 262 -24.26 1.93 30.97
N ASP A 263 -23.87 2.09 29.72
CA ASP A 263 -22.91 1.21 29.04
C ASP A 263 -22.33 1.93 27.82
N ILE A 264 -21.02 2.07 27.82
CA ILE A 264 -20.16 2.41 26.68
C ILE A 264 -19.29 1.17 26.46
N SER A 265 -19.59 0.42 25.40
CA SER A 265 -18.83 -0.75 24.98
C SER A 265 -18.00 -0.39 23.76
N VAL A 266 -16.67 -0.48 23.89
CA VAL A 266 -15.69 -0.18 22.84
C VAL A 266 -15.07 -1.50 22.40
N GLY A 267 -15.56 -2.06 21.29
CA GLY A 267 -15.01 -3.28 20.72
C GLY A 267 -13.77 -2.98 19.89
N GLY A 268 -12.63 -3.51 20.30
CA GLY A 268 -11.39 -3.41 19.53
C GLY A 268 -10.43 -4.56 19.83
N MET A 269 -9.26 -4.53 19.18
CA MET A 269 -8.21 -5.54 19.32
C MET A 269 -6.82 -4.89 19.40
N CYS A 270 -5.85 -5.65 19.90
CA CYS A 270 -4.46 -5.22 19.96
C CYS A 270 -3.82 -5.25 18.58
N ILE A 271 -2.97 -4.25 18.31
CA ILE A 271 -2.19 -4.18 17.07
C ILE A 271 -1.00 -5.14 17.24
N CYS A 272 -1.11 -6.33 16.66
CA CYS A 272 -0.09 -7.38 16.67
C CYS A 272 0.34 -7.82 15.25
N TYR A 273 0.00 -7.02 14.22
CA TYR A 273 0.35 -7.20 12.80
C TYR A 273 0.14 -8.60 12.20
N GLY A 274 -0.82 -9.39 12.70
CA GLY A 274 -1.07 -10.76 12.19
C GLY A 274 -0.12 -11.83 12.75
N HIS A 275 0.66 -11.54 13.80
CA HIS A 275 1.63 -12.47 14.40
C HIS A 275 1.32 -12.83 15.87
N ALA A 276 0.10 -12.61 16.39
CA ALA A 276 -0.25 -13.03 17.75
C ALA A 276 -1.73 -13.40 17.90
N GLN A 277 -2.01 -14.61 18.42
CA GLN A 277 -3.38 -15.06 18.65
C GLN A 277 -4.06 -14.33 19.84
N SER A 278 -3.29 -13.73 20.75
CA SER A 278 -3.83 -13.05 21.93
C SER A 278 -2.92 -11.95 22.47
N CYS A 279 -3.52 -11.04 23.24
CA CYS A 279 -2.83 -10.03 24.02
C CYS A 279 -3.36 -10.01 25.48
N PRO A 280 -2.79 -10.80 26.41
CA PRO A 280 -3.21 -10.81 27.81
C PRO A 280 -2.85 -9.51 28.52
N TRP A 281 -3.54 -9.24 29.63
CA TRP A 281 -3.25 -8.10 30.50
C TRP A 281 -2.06 -8.42 31.42
N ASP A 282 -0.98 -7.66 31.29
CA ASP A 282 0.14 -7.70 32.23
C ASP A 282 -0.17 -6.82 33.46
N PRO A 283 -0.26 -7.38 34.68
CA PRO A 283 -0.46 -6.60 35.89
C PRO A 283 0.74 -5.72 36.28
N VAL A 284 1.94 -5.92 35.72
CA VAL A 284 3.14 -5.14 36.04
C VAL A 284 3.18 -3.84 35.23
N THR A 285 3.17 -3.93 33.89
CA THR A 285 3.17 -2.76 32.98
C THR A 285 1.80 -2.08 32.87
N LYS A 286 0.70 -2.78 33.22
CA LYS A 286 -0.69 -2.33 33.04
C LYS A 286 -1.06 -2.08 31.58
N LYS A 287 -0.69 -3.03 30.72
CA LYS A 287 -0.96 -3.03 29.27
C LYS A 287 -1.55 -4.37 28.82
N LEU A 288 -2.17 -4.37 27.63
CA LEU A 288 -2.44 -5.56 26.84
C LEU A 288 -1.29 -5.74 25.84
N GLN A 289 -0.38 -6.69 26.10
CA GLN A 289 0.82 -6.94 25.30
C GLN A 289 0.63 -8.17 24.40
N CYS A 290 1.07 -8.11 23.15
CA CYS A 290 0.93 -9.24 22.21
C CYS A 290 1.81 -10.44 22.59
N VAL A 291 1.27 -11.66 22.52
CA VAL A 291 2.07 -12.89 22.59
C VAL A 291 2.55 -13.24 21.19
N CYS A 292 3.75 -12.76 20.84
CA CYS A 292 4.26 -12.86 19.48
C CYS A 292 4.68 -14.29 19.09
N GLU A 293 4.27 -14.67 17.90
CA GLU A 293 4.61 -15.90 17.19
C GLU A 293 5.35 -15.54 15.88
N HIS A 294 5.41 -16.44 14.89
CA HIS A 294 6.00 -16.16 13.56
C HIS A 294 7.46 -15.64 13.60
N ASN A 295 8.20 -15.98 14.66
CA ASN A 295 9.55 -15.48 14.99
C ASN A 295 9.65 -13.94 15.08
N THR A 296 8.56 -13.27 15.43
CA THR A 296 8.48 -11.81 15.63
C THR A 296 8.62 -11.41 17.09
N CYS A 297 9.12 -10.20 17.33
CA CYS A 297 9.48 -9.63 18.62
C CYS A 297 8.90 -8.20 18.79
N GLY A 298 9.07 -7.61 19.97
CA GLY A 298 8.53 -6.29 20.32
C GLY A 298 7.13 -6.34 20.97
N GLU A 299 6.68 -5.21 21.55
CA GLU A 299 5.38 -5.11 22.27
C GLU A 299 4.16 -5.44 21.37
N SER A 300 4.31 -5.19 20.06
CA SER A 300 3.30 -5.32 19.01
C SER A 300 3.70 -6.29 17.90
N CYS A 301 4.74 -7.12 18.08
CA CYS A 301 5.20 -8.07 17.06
C CYS A 301 5.69 -7.40 15.77
N ASN A 302 6.30 -6.22 15.92
CA ASN A 302 6.60 -5.24 14.86
C ASN A 302 8.05 -5.31 14.33
N GLU A 303 8.80 -6.33 14.71
CA GLU A 303 10.18 -6.60 14.29
C GLU A 303 10.42 -8.11 14.26
N CYS A 304 11.42 -8.58 13.50
CA CYS A 304 11.86 -9.98 13.60
C CYS A 304 12.72 -10.15 14.87
N CYS A 305 12.69 -11.34 15.47
CA CYS A 305 13.54 -11.64 16.62
C CYS A 305 15.04 -11.72 16.23
N PRO A 306 15.96 -11.47 17.17
CA PRO A 306 17.40 -11.62 16.93
C PRO A 306 17.76 -12.97 16.32
N GLY A 307 18.53 -12.94 15.23
CA GLY A 307 18.88 -14.11 14.42
C GLY A 307 17.88 -14.47 13.31
N TYR A 308 16.75 -13.77 13.17
CA TYR A 308 15.70 -14.04 12.18
C TYR A 308 15.58 -12.93 11.12
N HIS A 309 16.71 -12.43 10.62
CA HIS A 309 16.76 -11.37 9.61
C HIS A 309 17.23 -11.89 8.24
N GLN A 310 16.85 -13.11 7.85
CA GLN A 310 17.18 -13.63 6.52
C GLN A 310 16.42 -12.88 5.42
N GLU A 311 15.19 -12.45 5.72
CA GLU A 311 14.30 -11.65 4.87
C GLU A 311 13.76 -10.45 5.67
N PRO A 312 13.23 -9.39 5.02
CA PRO A 312 12.69 -8.24 5.75
C PRO A 312 11.37 -8.59 6.46
N TRP A 313 11.11 -7.98 7.61
CA TRP A 313 9.85 -8.13 8.34
C TRP A 313 8.66 -7.67 7.49
N GLN A 314 7.55 -8.43 7.52
CA GLN A 314 6.29 -8.11 6.85
C GLN A 314 5.10 -8.52 7.74
N PRO A 315 3.99 -7.76 7.76
CA PRO A 315 2.80 -8.11 8.54
C PRO A 315 2.10 -9.34 7.97
N GLY A 316 1.52 -10.18 8.83
CA GLY A 316 0.76 -11.38 8.44
C GLY A 316 -0.52 -11.06 7.68
N THR A 317 -0.75 -11.77 6.58
CA THR A 317 -1.92 -11.67 5.68
C THR A 317 -2.91 -12.81 5.91
N LEU A 318 -4.15 -12.71 5.41
CA LEU A 318 -5.15 -13.79 5.54
C LEU A 318 -4.70 -15.13 4.91
N SER A 319 -3.77 -15.09 3.95
CA SER A 319 -3.24 -16.25 3.23
C SER A 319 -1.87 -16.74 3.71
N ASP A 320 -1.03 -15.87 4.28
CA ASP A 320 0.32 -16.19 4.74
C ASP A 320 0.64 -15.49 6.08
N GLY A 321 1.20 -16.23 7.03
CA GLY A 321 1.61 -15.69 8.33
C GLY A 321 2.84 -14.77 8.29
N ASN A 322 3.57 -14.71 7.17
CA ASN A 322 4.80 -13.91 6.99
C ASN A 322 5.80 -14.09 8.15
N THR A 323 6.22 -15.36 8.34
CA THR A 323 7.16 -15.76 9.40
C THR A 323 8.59 -15.41 9.05
N CYS A 324 9.29 -14.69 9.94
CA CYS A 324 10.69 -14.34 9.74
C CYS A 324 11.58 -15.61 9.65
N GLU A 325 12.36 -15.78 8.57
CA GLU A 325 13.33 -16.90 8.44
C GLU A 325 14.62 -16.62 9.25
N LYS A 326 15.14 -17.68 9.89
CA LYS A 326 16.41 -17.66 10.61
C LYS A 326 17.61 -17.51 9.67
N CYS A 327 18.55 -16.63 9.98
CA CYS A 327 19.80 -16.54 9.24
C CYS A 327 20.65 -17.81 9.37
N ASN A 328 21.28 -18.22 8.26
CA ASN A 328 22.27 -19.29 8.31
C ASN A 328 23.67 -18.72 8.60
N CYS A 329 24.18 -18.98 9.80
CA CYS A 329 25.50 -18.52 10.26
C CYS A 329 26.47 -19.67 10.57
N HIS A 330 26.26 -20.87 10.01
CA HIS A 330 27.15 -22.05 10.19
C HIS A 330 27.45 -22.43 11.66
N ASN A 331 26.53 -22.11 12.58
CA ASN A 331 26.69 -22.18 14.05
C ASN A 331 27.87 -21.35 14.61
N LYS A 332 28.30 -20.31 13.89
CA LYS A 332 29.39 -19.39 14.26
C LYS A 332 28.90 -18.08 14.86
N ALA A 333 27.66 -17.68 14.57
CA ALA A 333 26.98 -16.53 15.16
C ALA A 333 25.51 -16.89 15.47
N GLU A 334 24.95 -16.28 16.51
CA GLU A 334 23.54 -16.45 16.90
C GLU A 334 22.62 -15.37 16.33
N ASN A 335 23.18 -14.20 15.98
CA ASN A 335 22.44 -13.03 15.51
C ASN A 335 22.93 -12.55 14.13
N CYS A 336 22.07 -11.81 13.44
CA CYS A 336 22.29 -11.27 12.10
C CYS A 336 21.44 -10.01 11.89
N TYR A 337 21.69 -9.27 10.81
CA TYR A 337 20.84 -8.19 10.31
C TYR A 337 20.56 -8.37 8.82
N TYR A 338 19.46 -7.82 8.32
CA TYR A 338 19.10 -7.87 6.90
C TYR A 338 19.84 -6.77 6.10
N ASN A 339 20.32 -7.11 4.91
CA ASN A 339 20.93 -6.17 3.97
C ASN A 339 20.42 -6.42 2.54
N GLN A 340 19.73 -5.42 1.96
CA GLN A 340 19.15 -5.52 0.63
C GLN A 340 20.20 -5.84 -0.45
N THR A 341 21.35 -5.17 -0.44
CA THR A 341 22.42 -5.39 -1.44
C THR A 341 22.98 -6.82 -1.38
N VAL A 342 22.93 -7.47 -0.22
CA VAL A 342 23.33 -8.88 -0.05
C VAL A 342 22.27 -9.82 -0.62
N ALA A 343 20.99 -9.45 -0.57
CA ALA A 343 19.90 -10.19 -1.23
C ALA A 343 19.94 -10.03 -2.75
N ASP A 344 20.08 -8.80 -3.26
CA ASP A 344 20.10 -8.49 -4.69
C ASP A 344 21.25 -9.21 -5.41
N LEU A 345 22.43 -9.24 -4.79
CA LEU A 345 23.62 -9.95 -5.27
C LEU A 345 23.62 -11.46 -4.94
N ARG A 346 22.59 -11.96 -4.25
CA ARG A 346 22.45 -13.37 -3.80
C ARG A 346 23.68 -13.89 -3.06
N LEU A 347 24.15 -13.12 -2.08
CA LEU A 347 25.37 -13.40 -1.30
C LEU A 347 25.11 -14.05 0.07
N SER A 348 23.86 -14.05 0.55
CA SER A 348 23.49 -14.83 1.74
C SER A 348 22.92 -16.20 1.38
N VAL A 349 23.28 -17.20 2.17
CA VAL A 349 22.68 -18.53 2.19
C VAL A 349 21.57 -18.60 3.24
N ASN A 350 20.42 -19.22 2.94
CA ASN A 350 19.33 -19.46 3.90
C ASN A 350 19.48 -20.81 4.65
N THR A 351 18.51 -21.18 5.50
CA THR A 351 18.61 -22.45 6.26
C THR A 351 18.55 -23.71 5.39
N HIS A 352 18.04 -23.59 4.16
CA HIS A 352 17.90 -24.67 3.18
C HIS A 352 19.12 -24.80 2.25
N GLY A 353 20.17 -23.97 2.42
CA GLY A 353 21.37 -23.99 1.58
C GLY A 353 21.22 -23.27 0.24
N GLN A 354 20.18 -22.45 0.07
CA GLN A 354 19.91 -21.68 -1.15
C GLN A 354 20.44 -20.25 -0.99
N LEU A 355 20.96 -19.67 -2.08
CA LEU A 355 21.44 -18.28 -2.13
C LEU A 355 20.26 -17.31 -2.33
N VAL A 356 19.50 -17.08 -1.26
CA VAL A 356 18.30 -16.24 -1.19
C VAL A 356 18.22 -15.52 0.16
N GLY A 357 17.60 -14.34 0.19
CA GLY A 357 17.57 -13.46 1.36
C GLY A 357 18.87 -12.65 1.54
N GLY A 358 18.86 -11.74 2.51
CA GLY A 358 19.90 -10.73 2.76
C GLY A 358 20.55 -10.81 4.13
N GLY A 359 20.42 -11.92 4.85
CA GLY A 359 20.92 -12.09 6.21
C GLY A 359 22.46 -12.02 6.31
N VAL A 360 22.96 -11.05 7.08
CA VAL A 360 24.39 -10.88 7.39
C VAL A 360 24.65 -11.18 8.85
N CYS A 361 25.46 -12.19 9.13
CA CYS A 361 25.79 -12.66 10.47
C CYS A 361 26.73 -11.68 11.21
N VAL A 362 26.52 -11.48 12.51
CA VAL A 362 27.35 -10.59 13.35
C VAL A 362 28.14 -11.35 14.40
N ASN A 363 29.38 -10.91 14.66
CA ASN A 363 30.31 -11.53 15.61
C ASN A 363 30.58 -13.02 15.33
N CYS A 364 30.96 -13.34 14.09
CA CYS A 364 31.42 -14.69 13.71
C CYS A 364 32.54 -15.19 14.65
N SER A 365 32.29 -16.30 15.33
CA SER A 365 33.24 -16.94 16.25
C SER A 365 34.16 -17.94 15.51
N GLN A 366 35.05 -18.61 16.26
CA GLN A 366 35.92 -19.69 15.74
C GLN A 366 36.74 -19.24 14.50
N ASN A 367 37.22 -17.99 14.52
CA ASN A 367 38.02 -17.34 13.48
C ASN A 367 37.41 -17.37 12.06
N THR A 368 36.07 -17.39 11.97
CA THR A 368 35.33 -17.33 10.71
C THR A 368 34.95 -15.90 10.31
N ALA A 369 34.64 -15.70 9.03
CA ALA A 369 34.29 -14.42 8.41
C ALA A 369 33.37 -14.61 7.18
N GLY A 370 32.91 -13.51 6.61
CA GLY A 370 31.98 -13.48 5.47
C GLY A 370 30.51 -13.44 5.89
N VAL A 371 29.61 -13.21 4.91
CA VAL A 371 28.17 -12.96 5.10
C VAL A 371 27.49 -13.96 6.03
N ASN A 372 27.81 -15.25 5.88
CA ASN A 372 27.24 -16.37 6.63
C ASN A 372 28.25 -17.00 7.60
N CYS A 373 29.36 -16.31 7.92
CA CYS A 373 30.52 -16.87 8.61
C CYS A 373 31.14 -18.10 7.87
N GLN A 374 31.12 -18.10 6.53
CA GLN A 374 31.49 -19.25 5.71
C GLN A 374 32.99 -19.34 5.35
N THR A 375 33.72 -18.23 5.35
CA THR A 375 35.18 -18.16 5.08
C THR A 375 35.97 -18.06 6.38
N CYS A 376 37.30 -18.13 6.32
CA CYS A 376 38.17 -17.79 7.46
C CYS A 376 38.56 -16.31 7.52
N ALA A 377 38.77 -15.82 8.73
CA ALA A 377 39.24 -14.45 8.99
C ALA A 377 40.68 -14.23 8.52
N ASP A 378 41.08 -12.97 8.36
CA ASP A 378 42.42 -12.57 7.94
C ASP A 378 43.50 -13.13 8.88
N GLY A 379 44.42 -13.93 8.33
CA GLY A 379 45.42 -14.67 9.11
C GLY A 379 45.02 -16.10 9.49
N TYR A 380 43.87 -16.60 9.02
CA TYR A 380 43.43 -17.98 9.19
C TYR A 380 43.02 -18.62 7.86
N TYR A 381 43.09 -19.96 7.80
CA TYR A 381 42.69 -20.76 6.64
C TYR A 381 41.92 -22.02 7.02
N ARG A 382 41.10 -22.50 6.09
CA ARG A 382 40.37 -23.76 6.15
C ARG A 382 41.25 -24.88 5.61
N PRO A 383 41.55 -25.93 6.39
CA PRO A 383 42.20 -27.12 5.84
C PRO A 383 41.27 -27.84 4.85
N HIS A 384 41.83 -28.37 3.77
CA HIS A 384 41.12 -29.11 2.73
C HIS A 384 40.15 -30.17 3.33
N GLN A 385 38.91 -30.18 2.84
CA GLN A 385 37.77 -30.99 3.31
C GLN A 385 37.15 -30.64 4.70
N VAL A 386 37.57 -29.58 5.39
CA VAL A 386 36.96 -29.15 6.67
C VAL A 386 35.71 -28.29 6.45
N SER A 387 34.53 -28.80 6.85
CA SER A 387 33.24 -28.10 6.71
C SER A 387 33.15 -26.78 7.49
N PRO A 388 32.49 -25.72 6.98
CA PRO A 388 32.20 -24.50 7.74
C PRO A 388 31.40 -24.71 9.03
N TYR A 389 30.63 -25.79 9.12
CA TYR A 389 29.86 -26.15 10.32
C TYR A 389 30.71 -26.79 11.45
N ALA A 390 31.98 -27.11 11.22
CA ALA A 390 32.85 -27.72 12.24
C ALA A 390 33.12 -26.78 13.44
N ASP A 391 33.48 -27.34 14.59
CA ASP A 391 33.71 -26.60 15.84
C ASP A 391 35.03 -25.80 15.88
N ASP A 392 35.98 -26.13 15.01
CA ASP A 392 37.19 -25.33 14.78
C ASP A 392 37.59 -25.44 13.29
N PRO A 393 36.99 -24.62 12.41
CA PRO A 393 37.15 -24.76 10.96
C PRO A 393 38.37 -24.01 10.38
N CYS A 394 39.01 -23.13 11.17
CA CYS A 394 39.92 -22.10 10.69
C CYS A 394 41.23 -22.07 11.51
N VAL A 395 42.31 -22.58 10.91
CA VAL A 395 43.64 -22.73 11.51
C VAL A 395 44.51 -21.51 11.20
N GLU A 396 45.36 -21.10 12.14
CA GLU A 396 46.23 -19.91 12.02
C GLU A 396 47.32 -20.07 10.92
N CYS A 397 47.51 -19.03 10.10
CA CYS A 397 48.55 -18.95 9.08
C CYS A 397 49.95 -18.85 9.71
N GLN A 398 50.79 -19.86 9.53
CA GLN A 398 52.15 -19.89 10.12
C GLN A 398 53.23 -19.37 9.15
N CYS A 399 53.01 -18.19 8.56
CA CYS A 399 53.91 -17.58 7.56
C CYS A 399 55.14 -16.93 8.19
N ASP A 400 56.34 -17.19 7.66
CA ASP A 400 57.56 -16.52 8.13
C ASP A 400 57.63 -15.09 7.60
N SER A 401 57.46 -14.11 8.50
CA SER A 401 57.57 -12.66 8.24
C SER A 401 58.76 -12.23 7.36
N ARG A 402 59.86 -12.98 7.34
CA ARG A 402 61.07 -12.68 6.57
C ARG A 402 60.90 -13.11 5.12
N GLY A 403 60.49 -14.36 4.88
CA GLY A 403 60.34 -14.94 3.55
C GLY A 403 58.99 -14.73 2.87
N SER A 404 57.91 -14.54 3.62
CA SER A 404 56.57 -14.30 3.07
C SER A 404 56.36 -12.82 2.72
N ALA A 405 55.62 -12.55 1.65
CA ALA A 405 55.21 -11.21 1.23
C ALA A 405 54.08 -10.63 2.11
N SER A 406 53.26 -11.50 2.70
CA SER A 406 52.25 -11.19 3.70
C SER A 406 52.28 -12.23 4.82
N LEU A 407 51.72 -11.90 6.00
CA LEU A 407 51.43 -12.88 7.05
C LEU A 407 50.14 -13.66 6.79
N PHE A 408 49.34 -13.23 5.82
CA PHE A 408 48.12 -13.93 5.40
C PHE A 408 48.46 -15.03 4.38
N CYS A 409 47.92 -16.22 4.61
CA CYS A 409 47.96 -17.37 3.71
C CYS A 409 46.64 -17.52 2.93
N ILE A 410 46.61 -18.40 1.93
CA ILE A 410 45.40 -18.67 1.13
C ILE A 410 44.31 -19.28 2.01
N ARG A 411 43.13 -18.63 2.07
CA ARG A 411 42.09 -18.91 3.09
C ARG A 411 41.29 -20.19 2.86
N ASP A 412 40.94 -20.48 1.61
CA ASP A 412 40.05 -21.57 1.21
C ASP A 412 40.44 -22.04 -0.20
N ASP A 413 40.24 -23.33 -0.53
CA ASP A 413 40.60 -23.90 -1.84
C ASP A 413 39.87 -23.22 -3.02
N ASN A 414 38.69 -22.62 -2.80
CA ASN A 414 37.98 -21.83 -3.81
C ASN A 414 38.68 -20.51 -4.20
N HIS A 415 39.76 -20.13 -3.49
CA HIS A 415 40.55 -18.94 -3.74
C HIS A 415 42.02 -19.26 -4.10
N SER A 416 42.33 -20.49 -4.53
CA SER A 416 43.68 -20.88 -4.95
C SER A 416 43.92 -20.68 -6.46
N ASP A 417 45.03 -20.03 -6.81
CA ASP A 417 45.57 -20.08 -8.18
C ASP A 417 46.05 -21.50 -8.56
N PRO A 418 46.08 -21.87 -9.86
CA PRO A 418 46.45 -23.21 -10.31
C PRO A 418 47.86 -23.65 -9.88
N GLY A 419 47.93 -24.43 -8.80
CA GLY A 419 49.19 -24.96 -8.23
C GLY A 419 49.50 -24.50 -6.80
N LEU A 420 48.64 -23.69 -6.19
CA LEU A 420 48.72 -23.33 -4.76
C LEU A 420 47.63 -24.06 -3.96
N THR A 421 47.77 -24.12 -2.62
CA THR A 421 46.84 -24.83 -1.71
C THR A 421 46.38 -23.95 -0.55
N ALA A 422 45.21 -24.24 0.04
CA ALA A 422 44.76 -23.54 1.24
C ALA A 422 45.76 -23.73 2.40
N GLY A 423 46.11 -22.63 3.07
CA GLY A 423 47.17 -22.56 4.08
C GLY A 423 48.55 -22.18 3.55
N GLN A 424 48.76 -22.16 2.23
CA GLN A 424 50.04 -21.77 1.65
C GLN A 424 50.27 -20.25 1.74
N CYS A 425 51.46 -19.86 2.19
CA CYS A 425 51.91 -18.47 2.28
C CYS A 425 52.48 -17.98 0.95
N LEU A 426 52.24 -16.71 0.62
CA LEU A 426 52.82 -16.07 -0.56
C LEU A 426 54.30 -15.72 -0.30
N CYS A 427 55.22 -16.36 -1.01
CA CYS A 427 56.66 -16.18 -0.79
C CYS A 427 57.26 -15.06 -1.66
N LYS A 428 58.25 -14.36 -1.12
CA LYS A 428 59.11 -13.43 -1.85
C LYS A 428 60.05 -14.18 -2.79
N GLU A 429 60.55 -13.52 -3.82
CA GLU A 429 61.59 -14.07 -4.70
C GLU A 429 62.81 -14.53 -3.87
N GLY A 430 63.35 -15.71 -4.19
CA GLY A 430 64.42 -16.34 -3.42
C GLY A 430 63.98 -17.16 -2.20
N PHE A 431 62.70 -17.15 -1.82
CA PHE A 431 62.13 -17.94 -0.72
C PHE A 431 61.12 -18.99 -1.22
N ALA A 432 60.98 -20.09 -0.48
CA ALA A 432 60.12 -21.22 -0.84
C ALA A 432 59.66 -22.03 0.38
N GLY A 433 58.79 -23.03 0.14
CA GLY A 433 58.12 -23.81 1.17
C GLY A 433 56.76 -23.21 1.55
N GLU A 434 55.86 -24.03 2.10
CA GLU A 434 54.47 -23.66 2.42
C GLU A 434 54.38 -22.44 3.35
N LYS A 435 55.42 -22.23 4.18
CA LYS A 435 55.54 -21.14 5.16
C LYS A 435 56.60 -20.09 4.77
N CYS A 436 57.21 -20.22 3.60
CA CYS A 436 58.36 -19.41 3.14
C CYS A 436 59.57 -19.44 4.10
N ASP A 437 59.75 -20.57 4.78
CA ASP A 437 60.71 -20.81 5.87
C ASP A 437 62.10 -21.28 5.39
N ARG A 438 62.28 -21.42 4.07
CA ARG A 438 63.54 -21.81 3.43
C ARG A 438 63.78 -21.03 2.14
N CYS A 439 65.01 -21.08 1.62
CA CYS A 439 65.33 -20.48 0.33
C CYS A 439 64.79 -21.32 -0.85
N ALA A 440 64.53 -20.66 -1.96
CA ALA A 440 64.20 -21.28 -3.24
C ALA A 440 65.42 -21.96 -3.87
N PHE A 441 65.18 -22.90 -4.79
CA PHE A 441 66.27 -23.55 -5.54
C PHE A 441 67.07 -22.50 -6.33
N GLY A 442 68.39 -22.48 -6.15
CA GLY A 442 69.25 -21.41 -6.67
C GLY A 442 69.60 -20.30 -5.67
N PHE A 443 69.12 -20.37 -4.42
CA PHE A 443 69.39 -19.39 -3.36
C PHE A 443 69.79 -20.09 -2.05
N ARG A 444 70.66 -19.47 -1.25
CA ARG A 444 71.20 -20.02 0.02
C ARG A 444 71.30 -18.99 1.14
N ASP A 445 71.57 -19.47 2.35
CA ASP A 445 71.79 -18.67 3.57
C ASP A 445 70.52 -17.92 4.03
N PHE A 446 69.48 -18.68 4.41
CA PHE A 446 68.29 -18.15 5.08
C PHE A 446 68.68 -17.48 6.42
N PRO A 447 68.14 -16.29 6.77
CA PRO A 447 66.99 -15.61 6.17
C PRO A 447 67.33 -14.55 5.12
N GLN A 448 68.56 -14.52 4.57
CA GLN A 448 68.93 -13.57 3.52
C GLN A 448 68.71 -14.12 2.11
N CYS A 449 68.76 -15.45 1.94
CA CYS A 449 68.49 -16.16 0.69
C CYS A 449 69.17 -15.50 -0.52
N THR A 450 70.50 -15.44 -0.45
CA THR A 450 71.34 -14.89 -1.51
C THR A 450 71.40 -15.82 -2.72
N ARG A 451 71.37 -15.27 -3.93
CA ARG A 451 71.43 -16.05 -5.18
C ARG A 451 72.80 -16.71 -5.32
N CYS A 452 72.80 -18.00 -5.64
CA CYS A 452 74.02 -18.78 -5.78
C CYS A 452 74.71 -18.50 -7.13
N GLU A 453 76.02 -18.27 -7.11
CA GLU A 453 76.81 -17.80 -8.26
C GLU A 453 77.10 -18.89 -9.31
N CYS A 454 76.75 -20.15 -9.05
CA CYS A 454 77.11 -21.25 -9.94
C CYS A 454 76.13 -21.43 -11.10
N ASN A 455 76.61 -21.23 -12.33
CA ASN A 455 75.84 -21.53 -13.53
C ASN A 455 75.89 -23.05 -13.85
N LEU A 456 74.74 -23.71 -13.74
CA LEU A 456 74.56 -25.14 -14.01
C LEU A 456 74.90 -25.54 -15.45
N ALA A 457 74.72 -24.65 -16.43
CA ALA A 457 75.06 -24.93 -17.82
C ALA A 457 76.59 -25.07 -18.03
N GLY A 458 77.39 -24.28 -17.31
CA GLY A 458 78.85 -24.28 -17.38
C GLY A 458 79.56 -25.28 -16.46
N SER A 459 78.84 -25.94 -15.56
CA SER A 459 79.40 -26.76 -14.47
C SER A 459 78.88 -28.19 -14.44
N HIS A 460 79.49 -29.06 -13.64
CA HIS A 460 79.02 -30.42 -13.34
C HIS A 460 78.12 -30.50 -12.10
N ASN A 461 77.86 -29.37 -11.46
CA ASN A 461 77.08 -29.31 -10.22
C ASN A 461 75.60 -29.62 -10.47
N VAL A 462 74.97 -30.30 -9.50
CA VAL A 462 73.51 -30.55 -9.49
C VAL A 462 72.79 -29.51 -8.62
N ASP A 463 73.43 -29.09 -7.52
CA ASP A 463 73.02 -27.96 -6.70
C ASP A 463 73.88 -26.73 -7.05
N PRO A 464 73.30 -25.62 -7.54
CA PRO A 464 74.05 -24.39 -7.88
C PRO A 464 74.65 -23.67 -6.66
N CYS A 465 74.33 -24.09 -5.44
CA CYS A 465 74.84 -23.49 -4.21
C CYS A 465 76.12 -24.17 -3.67
N SER A 466 76.56 -25.26 -4.30
CA SER A 466 77.79 -26.01 -4.01
C SER A 466 79.03 -25.46 -4.78
N GLU A 467 80.24 -25.91 -4.43
CA GLU A 467 81.50 -25.44 -5.07
C GLU A 467 81.56 -25.78 -6.58
N CYS A 468 81.67 -24.77 -7.44
CA CYS A 468 81.59 -24.94 -8.90
C CYS A 468 82.74 -25.76 -9.51
N VAL A 469 82.38 -26.79 -10.28
CA VAL A 469 83.31 -27.58 -11.10
C VAL A 469 82.99 -27.37 -12.59
N CYS A 470 83.78 -26.52 -13.26
CA CYS A 470 83.54 -26.11 -14.65
C CYS A 470 83.91 -27.18 -15.69
N LYS A 471 83.24 -27.15 -16.85
CA LYS A 471 83.52 -27.98 -18.04
C LYS A 471 84.59 -27.33 -18.94
N ILE A 472 85.49 -28.12 -19.52
CA ILE A 472 86.60 -27.68 -20.40
C ILE A 472 86.41 -28.26 -21.81
N THR A 473 86.75 -27.51 -22.86
CA THR A 473 86.53 -27.89 -24.27
C THR A 473 87.78 -27.68 -25.15
N SER A 474 88.02 -28.59 -26.12
CA SER A 474 89.07 -28.48 -27.15
C SER A 474 88.81 -29.40 -28.35
N TYR A 475 89.26 -29.01 -29.55
CA TYR A 475 89.01 -29.66 -30.85
C TYR A 475 89.79 -30.98 -31.09
N GLY A 476 89.24 -31.89 -31.93
CA GLY A 476 89.98 -32.97 -32.59
C GLY A 476 89.13 -34.16 -33.09
N SER A 477 89.42 -34.72 -34.27
CA SER A 477 88.65 -35.80 -34.93
C SER A 477 89.42 -37.14 -35.03
N PHE A 478 88.71 -38.26 -35.28
CA PHE A 478 89.05 -39.47 -36.12
C PHE A 478 88.35 -40.78 -35.64
N LEU A 479 88.51 -41.92 -36.36
CA LEU A 479 87.55 -43.05 -36.45
C LEU A 479 88.05 -44.46 -35.98
N ASN A 480 87.08 -45.36 -35.64
CA ASN A 480 86.84 -46.74 -36.21
C ASN A 480 86.82 -48.06 -35.34
N TYR A 481 85.71 -48.83 -35.52
CA TYR A 481 85.40 -50.31 -35.47
C TYR A 481 85.53 -51.31 -34.25
N SER A 482 84.59 -52.31 -34.25
CA SER A 482 84.16 -53.33 -33.22
C SER A 482 84.76 -54.78 -33.38
N VAL A 483 84.37 -55.94 -32.78
CA VAL A 483 83.09 -56.63 -32.35
C VAL A 483 83.37 -57.84 -31.38
N ALA A 484 82.42 -58.29 -30.52
CA ALA A 484 82.38 -59.66 -29.89
C ALA A 484 81.00 -60.05 -29.23
N TYR A 485 80.77 -61.34 -28.93
CA TYR A 485 79.53 -62.00 -28.38
C TYR A 485 79.87 -63.10 -27.33
N ASP A 486 78.90 -63.62 -26.52
CA ASP A 486 78.52 -65.07 -26.42
C ASP A 486 77.22 -65.33 -25.56
N THR A 487 76.94 -66.60 -25.16
CA THR A 487 75.60 -67.22 -24.92
C THR A 487 75.37 -67.95 -23.57
N SER A 488 74.10 -68.25 -23.21
CA SER A 488 73.58 -69.50 -22.56
C SER A 488 72.06 -69.40 -22.17
N GLU A 489 71.45 -70.47 -21.63
CA GLU A 489 69.99 -70.78 -21.79
C GLU A 489 69.12 -70.90 -20.48
N GLU A 490 67.81 -71.12 -20.70
CA GLU A 490 66.74 -71.67 -19.81
C GLU A 490 66.04 -70.80 -18.71
N ASN A 491 64.95 -70.10 -19.11
CA ASN A 491 63.52 -70.35 -18.76
C ASN A 491 63.16 -70.97 -17.36
N VAL A 492 62.12 -70.57 -16.59
CA VAL A 492 60.80 -69.93 -16.85
C VAL A 492 60.29 -69.18 -15.59
N ASP A 493 59.69 -67.98 -15.68
CA ASP A 493 58.22 -67.73 -15.46
C ASP A 493 57.76 -66.26 -15.66
N ARG A 494 56.49 -66.14 -16.07
CA ARG A 494 55.51 -65.02 -16.10
C ARG A 494 55.92 -63.53 -16.19
N THR A 495 55.29 -62.92 -17.20
CA THR A 495 54.72 -61.54 -17.24
C THR A 495 55.65 -60.34 -17.09
N LEU A 496 56.03 -59.75 -18.23
CA LEU A 496 56.17 -58.30 -18.42
C LEU A 496 55.96 -57.96 -19.92
N GLN A 497 55.74 -56.67 -20.23
CA GLN A 497 55.33 -56.22 -21.57
C GLN A 497 56.52 -55.97 -22.51
N ALA A 498 56.31 -56.12 -23.82
CA ALA A 498 57.33 -55.90 -24.83
C ALA A 498 57.55 -54.41 -25.11
N HIS A 499 58.78 -53.91 -24.92
CA HIS A 499 59.19 -52.57 -25.32
C HIS A 499 59.54 -52.52 -26.82
N PHE A 500 58.98 -51.55 -27.54
CA PHE A 500 59.61 -51.02 -28.74
C PHE A 500 60.67 -50.00 -28.33
N SER A 501 61.85 -50.04 -28.96
CA SER A 501 62.93 -49.08 -28.70
C SER A 501 62.83 -47.90 -29.68
N VAL A 502 62.55 -46.71 -29.15
CA VAL A 502 62.78 -45.43 -29.84
C VAL A 502 64.06 -44.82 -29.26
N GLY A 503 64.92 -44.29 -30.11
CA GLY A 503 66.18 -43.68 -29.67
C GLY A 503 65.94 -42.32 -29.03
N ASP A 504 66.00 -42.27 -27.70
CA ASP A 504 65.93 -41.03 -26.91
C ASP A 504 67.32 -40.54 -26.49
N THR A 505 67.52 -39.22 -26.53
CA THR A 505 68.81 -38.55 -26.40
C THR A 505 69.22 -38.27 -24.95
N ASN A 506 69.08 -39.25 -24.05
CA ASN A 506 69.81 -39.24 -22.77
C ASN A 506 69.90 -40.61 -22.05
N SER A 507 70.35 -41.66 -22.74
CA SER A 507 70.98 -42.81 -22.06
C SER A 507 72.23 -43.28 -22.81
N GLY A 508 73.36 -43.33 -22.11
CA GLY A 508 74.67 -43.51 -22.72
C GLY A 508 75.06 -44.95 -23.01
N LEU A 509 74.30 -45.69 -23.84
CA LEU A 509 74.76 -46.96 -24.46
C LEU A 509 73.85 -47.52 -25.58
N SER A 510 73.85 -46.90 -26.77
CA SER A 510 73.77 -47.60 -28.08
C SER A 510 73.91 -46.62 -29.26
N LYS A 511 73.93 -47.11 -30.52
CA LYS A 511 74.39 -46.37 -31.71
C LYS A 511 73.31 -45.48 -32.33
N ILE A 512 73.71 -44.28 -32.74
CA ILE A 512 72.99 -43.44 -33.71
C ILE A 512 73.20 -44.04 -35.12
N PRO A 513 72.17 -44.11 -36.00
CA PRO A 513 72.33 -44.46 -37.42
C PRO A 513 73.16 -43.43 -38.20
N LEU A 514 73.84 -43.87 -39.26
CA LEU A 514 74.90 -43.09 -39.93
C LEU A 514 74.47 -42.31 -41.19
N ASP A 515 73.19 -42.36 -41.57
CA ASP A 515 72.63 -41.70 -42.76
C ASP A 515 71.45 -40.77 -42.38
N VAL A 516 71.76 -39.57 -41.88
CA VAL A 516 70.80 -38.46 -41.72
C VAL A 516 71.50 -37.17 -42.15
N GLU A 517 71.04 -36.54 -43.22
CA GLU A 517 71.58 -35.26 -43.69
C GLU A 517 71.09 -34.09 -42.83
N GLN A 518 71.95 -33.08 -42.66
CA GLN A 518 71.71 -31.92 -41.82
C GLN A 518 71.81 -30.64 -42.65
N CYS A 519 70.74 -29.85 -42.69
CA CYS A 519 70.61 -28.71 -43.60
C CYS A 519 70.84 -27.37 -42.89
N GLU A 520 71.44 -26.40 -43.60
CA GLU A 520 71.40 -24.99 -43.20
C GLU A 520 70.04 -24.39 -43.59
N CYS A 521 69.26 -23.93 -42.61
CA CYS A 521 67.96 -23.32 -42.86
C CYS A 521 68.09 -21.80 -43.13
N PRO A 522 67.19 -21.20 -43.94
CA PRO A 522 67.16 -19.75 -44.15
C PRO A 522 66.87 -18.95 -42.87
N TRP A 523 67.05 -17.63 -42.95
CA TRP A 523 66.61 -16.69 -41.90
C TRP A 523 65.14 -16.93 -41.54
N GLY A 524 64.86 -17.04 -40.23
CA GLY A 524 63.53 -17.27 -39.68
C GLY A 524 63.20 -18.71 -39.26
N TYR A 525 64.03 -19.72 -39.57
CA TYR A 525 63.70 -21.15 -39.36
C TYR A 525 64.64 -21.87 -38.39
N SER A 526 64.21 -23.02 -37.84
CA SER A 526 65.05 -23.89 -37.02
C SER A 526 64.73 -25.39 -37.19
N GLY A 527 65.68 -26.26 -36.81
CA GLY A 527 65.56 -27.72 -36.90
C GLY A 527 66.63 -28.37 -37.79
N THR A 528 67.00 -29.63 -37.54
CA THR A 528 68.09 -30.32 -38.27
C THR A 528 67.82 -30.58 -39.75
N SER A 529 66.54 -30.63 -40.12
CA SER A 529 66.06 -30.67 -41.52
C SER A 529 65.03 -29.56 -41.77
N CYS A 530 65.09 -28.47 -40.99
CA CYS A 530 64.09 -27.40 -40.90
C CYS A 530 62.67 -27.83 -40.47
N GLU A 531 62.50 -29.08 -40.01
CA GLU A 531 61.27 -29.63 -39.44
C GLU A 531 61.57 -30.58 -38.25
N VAL A 532 60.96 -30.31 -37.09
CA VAL A 532 61.12 -31.08 -35.84
C VAL A 532 59.76 -31.23 -35.16
N ARG A 533 59.53 -32.39 -34.54
CA ARG A 533 58.22 -32.79 -33.97
C ARG A 533 58.41 -33.20 -32.51
N ASN A 534 57.67 -32.56 -31.59
CA ASN A 534 57.73 -32.89 -30.16
C ASN A 534 56.43 -33.58 -29.68
N HIS A 535 56.52 -34.43 -28.65
CA HIS A 535 55.75 -35.68 -28.63
C HIS A 535 54.63 -35.78 -27.57
N PHE A 536 53.80 -34.74 -27.36
CA PHE A 536 52.54 -34.93 -26.58
C PHE A 536 51.38 -33.93 -26.81
N ARG A 537 50.98 -33.64 -28.07
CA ARG A 537 49.60 -33.22 -28.44
C ARG A 537 49.38 -33.31 -29.95
N VAL A 538 48.11 -33.39 -30.38
CA VAL A 538 47.75 -33.55 -31.81
C VAL A 538 47.48 -32.17 -32.44
N THR A 539 48.48 -31.61 -33.12
CA THR A 539 48.32 -30.51 -34.09
C THR A 539 49.54 -30.49 -35.01
N LEU A 540 49.39 -29.99 -36.25
CA LEU A 540 50.51 -29.85 -37.21
C LEU A 540 50.83 -28.37 -37.45
N SER A 541 52.06 -27.96 -37.14
CA SER A 541 52.75 -26.86 -37.80
C SER A 541 54.27 -26.99 -37.58
N GLY A 542 55.06 -26.41 -38.49
CA GLY A 542 56.51 -26.24 -38.31
C GLY A 542 56.79 -24.79 -37.92
N TYR A 543 57.67 -24.58 -36.96
CA TYR A 543 57.87 -23.26 -36.33
C TYR A 543 58.79 -22.34 -37.13
N CYS A 544 58.69 -21.03 -36.84
CA CYS A 544 59.76 -20.06 -37.08
C CYS A 544 60.59 -19.92 -35.77
N ILE A 545 61.62 -19.06 -35.78
CA ILE A 545 62.27 -18.59 -34.55
C ILE A 545 61.35 -17.61 -33.78
N PRO A 546 61.53 -17.43 -32.45
CA PRO A 546 60.80 -16.41 -31.69
C PRO A 546 60.97 -15.01 -32.31
N GLY A 547 59.92 -14.20 -32.26
CA GLY A 547 59.87 -12.90 -32.96
C GLY A 547 59.57 -13.02 -34.47
N PHE A 548 59.21 -14.19 -35.00
CA PHE A 548 58.82 -14.40 -36.41
C PHE A 548 57.61 -15.34 -36.55
N TYR A 549 56.75 -15.10 -37.55
CA TYR A 549 55.52 -15.87 -37.85
C TYR A 549 55.43 -16.33 -39.32
N ARG A 550 54.55 -17.31 -39.64
CA ARG A 550 54.42 -17.87 -41.01
C ARG A 550 53.21 -17.35 -41.77
N VAL A 551 53.46 -16.80 -42.96
CA VAL A 551 52.38 -16.30 -43.83
C VAL A 551 51.74 -17.44 -44.64
N GLY A 552 50.41 -17.54 -44.60
CA GLY A 552 49.60 -18.28 -45.57
C GLY A 552 49.41 -19.79 -45.34
N GLY A 553 49.93 -20.36 -44.25
CA GLY A 553 49.60 -21.73 -43.81
C GLY A 553 50.12 -22.89 -44.70
N ILE A 554 50.96 -22.62 -45.70
CA ILE A 554 51.52 -23.65 -46.58
C ILE A 554 52.69 -24.36 -45.86
N LEU A 555 52.53 -25.65 -45.54
CA LEU A 555 53.50 -26.41 -44.73
C LEU A 555 54.91 -26.50 -45.36
N PHE A 556 55.00 -26.57 -46.70
CA PHE A 556 56.27 -26.63 -47.43
C PHE A 556 56.48 -25.37 -48.28
N GLY A 557 57.55 -24.61 -48.00
CA GLY A 557 57.93 -23.42 -48.76
C GLY A 557 57.26 -22.09 -48.36
N GLY A 558 56.45 -22.06 -47.29
CA GLY A 558 55.86 -20.81 -46.76
C GLY A 558 56.87 -19.98 -45.93
N ASN A 559 56.96 -18.68 -46.21
CA ASN A 559 57.92 -17.73 -45.64
C ASN A 559 57.66 -17.41 -44.15
N CYS A 560 58.74 -17.25 -43.37
CA CYS A 560 58.72 -16.59 -42.05
C CYS A 560 58.97 -15.09 -42.19
N LEU A 561 58.16 -14.25 -41.53
CA LEU A 561 58.34 -12.78 -41.42
C LEU A 561 58.46 -12.35 -39.96
N GLN A 562 59.09 -11.20 -39.69
CA GLN A 562 59.29 -10.67 -38.34
C GLN A 562 57.96 -10.17 -37.74
N CYS A 563 57.84 -10.24 -36.42
CA CYS A 563 56.75 -9.60 -35.68
C CYS A 563 56.90 -8.07 -35.72
N GLU A 564 55.91 -7.37 -36.29
CA GLU A 564 55.84 -5.91 -36.30
C GLU A 564 55.00 -5.45 -35.10
N CYS A 565 55.68 -5.14 -33.98
CA CYS A 565 55.06 -4.84 -32.67
C CYS A 565 55.41 -3.44 -32.12
N ASN A 566 55.89 -2.53 -32.98
CA ASN A 566 56.28 -1.16 -32.63
C ASN A 566 57.20 -1.05 -31.39
N ASP A 567 58.13 -2.00 -31.23
CA ASP A 567 59.02 -2.19 -30.06
C ASP A 567 58.32 -2.30 -28.67
N HIS A 568 56.98 -2.36 -28.64
CA HIS A 568 56.18 -2.53 -27.43
C HIS A 568 55.97 -4.00 -27.01
N ALA A 569 56.28 -4.97 -27.88
CA ALA A 569 56.36 -6.39 -27.57
C ALA A 569 57.44 -7.10 -28.40
N ALA A 570 58.00 -8.20 -27.88
CA ALA A 570 59.11 -8.94 -28.50
C ALA A 570 58.70 -10.24 -29.23
N GLU A 571 57.46 -10.72 -29.03
CA GLU A 571 56.94 -11.97 -29.59
C GLU A 571 55.53 -11.78 -30.15
N CYS A 572 55.16 -12.60 -31.15
CA CYS A 572 53.82 -12.60 -31.75
C CYS A 572 53.35 -14.03 -32.05
N ASP A 573 52.06 -14.18 -32.33
CA ASP A 573 51.39 -15.46 -32.58
C ASP A 573 51.63 -15.99 -34.01
N ILE A 574 50.97 -17.09 -34.38
CA ILE A 574 51.09 -17.71 -35.71
C ILE A 574 50.52 -16.86 -36.86
N ASN A 575 49.68 -15.87 -36.56
CA ASN A 575 49.07 -14.94 -37.52
C ASN A 575 49.83 -13.61 -37.63
N GLY A 576 50.72 -13.32 -36.67
CA GLY A 576 51.49 -12.08 -36.56
C GLY A 576 51.02 -11.14 -35.45
N GLU A 577 50.06 -11.54 -34.62
CA GLU A 577 49.48 -10.70 -33.55
C GLU A 577 50.36 -10.74 -32.29
N CYS A 578 50.77 -9.56 -31.82
CA CYS A 578 51.77 -9.37 -30.77
C CYS A 578 51.29 -9.80 -29.38
N LEU A 579 52.17 -10.47 -28.64
CA LEU A 579 51.87 -11.11 -27.37
C LEU A 579 52.49 -10.33 -26.20
N GLY A 580 51.64 -9.77 -25.34
CA GLY A 580 52.07 -9.10 -24.11
C GLY A 580 52.61 -7.68 -24.29
N CYS A 581 51.83 -6.82 -24.95
CA CYS A 581 52.15 -5.40 -25.14
C CYS A 581 52.52 -4.67 -23.84
N THR A 582 53.54 -3.82 -23.90
CA THR A 582 54.09 -3.04 -22.78
C THR A 582 53.87 -1.53 -22.98
N HIS A 583 54.42 -0.69 -22.10
CA HIS A 583 54.28 0.78 -22.14
C HIS A 583 52.83 1.31 -22.26
N ASN A 584 51.88 0.59 -21.66
CA ASN A 584 50.44 0.88 -21.73
C ASN A 584 49.81 0.78 -23.14
N THR A 585 50.36 -0.03 -24.04
CA THR A 585 49.80 -0.29 -25.37
C THR A 585 48.98 -1.58 -25.46
N THR A 586 48.22 -1.74 -26.54
CA THR A 586 47.31 -2.85 -26.86
C THR A 586 47.02 -2.88 -28.36
N GLY A 587 46.21 -3.84 -28.82
CA GLY A 587 45.96 -4.09 -30.23
C GLY A 587 46.90 -5.15 -30.83
N PRO A 588 46.62 -5.65 -32.04
CA PRO A 588 47.34 -6.76 -32.64
C PRO A 588 48.81 -6.44 -32.96
N HIS A 589 49.18 -5.16 -33.05
CA HIS A 589 50.56 -4.73 -33.28
C HIS A 589 51.11 -3.85 -32.14
N CYS A 590 50.47 -3.92 -30.96
CA CYS A 590 50.70 -3.01 -29.84
C CYS A 590 50.61 -1.52 -30.26
N ASP A 591 49.72 -1.27 -31.21
CA ASP A 591 49.57 -0.09 -32.07
C ASP A 591 48.55 0.93 -31.53
N HIS A 592 47.90 0.63 -30.41
CA HIS A 592 46.93 1.50 -29.75
C HIS A 592 47.25 1.65 -28.26
N CYS A 593 46.90 2.77 -27.63
CA CYS A 593 46.95 2.87 -26.17
C CYS A 593 45.86 2.03 -25.49
N MET A 594 46.16 1.49 -24.30
CA MET A 594 45.17 0.86 -23.42
C MET A 594 44.09 1.86 -23.00
N LEU A 595 42.90 1.35 -22.69
CA LEU A 595 41.79 2.16 -22.18
C LEU A 595 42.23 2.94 -20.92
N GLY A 596 41.98 4.25 -20.93
CA GLY A 596 42.43 5.18 -19.89
C GLY A 596 43.79 5.84 -20.16
N PHE A 597 44.41 5.56 -21.31
CA PHE A 597 45.65 6.18 -21.77
C PHE A 597 45.48 6.77 -23.19
N TYR A 598 46.25 7.82 -23.49
CA TYR A 598 46.24 8.51 -24.78
C TYR A 598 47.67 8.82 -25.24
N GLY A 599 47.85 8.93 -26.56
CA GLY A 599 49.13 9.24 -27.20
C GLY A 599 49.24 8.56 -28.56
N ASP A 600 50.46 8.28 -29.02
CA ASP A 600 50.74 7.63 -30.30
C ASP A 600 51.68 6.44 -30.07
N ALA A 601 51.14 5.22 -30.18
CA ALA A 601 51.83 3.97 -29.90
C ALA A 601 52.67 3.44 -31.08
N SER A 602 52.92 4.27 -32.10
CA SER A 602 53.72 3.90 -33.28
C SER A 602 55.17 4.42 -33.28
N GLU A 603 55.55 5.27 -32.32
CA GLU A 603 56.92 5.82 -32.20
C GLU A 603 57.88 4.86 -31.44
N GLY A 604 57.35 3.96 -30.61
CA GLY A 604 58.09 2.86 -29.98
C GLY A 604 58.80 3.22 -28.68
N THR A 605 58.29 4.17 -27.91
CA THR A 605 58.93 4.68 -26.68
C THR A 605 58.12 4.40 -25.40
N PRO A 606 58.75 4.36 -24.21
CA PRO A 606 58.03 4.11 -22.95
C PRO A 606 56.98 5.15 -22.54
N ASP A 607 57.05 6.36 -23.10
CA ASP A 607 56.17 7.48 -22.76
C ASP A 607 55.06 7.73 -23.81
N ASP A 608 54.93 6.82 -24.80
CA ASP A 608 53.99 6.91 -25.94
C ASP A 608 52.52 6.94 -25.53
N CYS A 609 52.15 6.32 -24.41
CA CYS A 609 50.77 6.22 -23.92
C CYS A 609 50.66 6.70 -22.46
N GLN A 610 50.08 7.88 -22.29
CA GLN A 610 50.02 8.62 -21.02
C GLN A 610 48.60 8.60 -20.43
N ARG A 611 48.47 8.54 -19.10
CA ARG A 611 47.16 8.37 -18.44
C ARG A 611 46.28 9.61 -18.61
N CYS A 612 45.03 9.42 -19.03
CA CYS A 612 44.01 10.47 -19.10
C CYS A 612 43.79 11.16 -17.75
N ALA A 613 43.63 12.48 -17.75
CA ALA A 613 43.29 13.28 -16.56
C ALA A 613 41.88 13.87 -16.69
N CYS A 614 40.90 13.24 -16.03
CA CYS A 614 39.48 13.55 -16.21
C CYS A 614 38.76 13.88 -14.87
N PRO A 615 39.03 15.04 -14.21
CA PRO A 615 39.91 16.12 -14.65
C PRO A 615 41.35 16.01 -14.11
N LEU A 616 41.62 15.14 -13.13
CA LEU A 616 42.96 14.95 -12.55
C LEU A 616 43.52 13.55 -12.86
N THR A 617 44.84 13.40 -12.78
CA THR A 617 45.53 12.10 -12.86
C THR A 617 45.40 11.27 -11.57
N LEU A 618 44.95 11.90 -10.47
CA LEU A 618 44.66 11.28 -9.18
C LEU A 618 43.42 10.39 -9.28
N GLU A 619 43.51 9.14 -8.84
CA GLU A 619 42.42 8.15 -8.95
C GLU A 619 41.15 8.52 -8.15
N SER A 620 41.27 9.41 -7.15
CA SER A 620 40.10 9.99 -6.44
C SER A 620 39.26 10.92 -7.32
N ASN A 621 39.89 11.52 -8.34
CA ASN A 621 39.39 12.60 -9.20
C ASN A 621 39.60 12.29 -10.69
N ASN A 622 39.55 11.02 -11.05
CA ASN A 622 39.52 10.56 -12.44
C ASN A 622 38.17 9.89 -12.70
N PHE A 623 37.24 10.67 -13.27
CA PHE A 623 35.84 10.33 -13.45
C PHE A 623 35.53 9.81 -14.85
N SER A 624 36.53 9.32 -15.60
CA SER A 624 36.33 8.63 -16.88
C SER A 624 37.31 7.46 -17.06
N PRO A 625 36.87 6.30 -17.58
CA PRO A 625 37.75 5.16 -17.86
C PRO A 625 38.50 5.29 -19.19
N SER A 626 38.24 6.34 -19.99
CA SER A 626 38.83 6.53 -21.32
C SER A 626 38.89 8.01 -21.72
N CYS A 627 39.74 8.30 -22.70
CA CYS A 627 39.74 9.60 -23.37
C CYS A 627 40.23 9.45 -24.82
N VAL A 628 39.90 10.43 -25.66
CA VAL A 628 40.20 10.46 -27.10
C VAL A 628 41.00 11.74 -27.40
N LEU A 629 42.11 11.60 -28.15
CA LEU A 629 42.85 12.75 -28.70
C LEU A 629 42.01 13.45 -29.78
N GLN A 630 41.81 14.76 -29.64
CA GLN A 630 41.29 15.60 -30.74
C GLN A 630 42.43 16.23 -31.54
N HIS A 631 43.47 16.69 -30.86
CA HIS A 631 44.66 17.31 -31.45
C HIS A 631 45.93 16.83 -30.71
N PRO A 632 47.13 16.96 -31.31
CA PRO A 632 48.38 16.58 -30.62
C PRO A 632 48.55 17.31 -29.28
N GLY A 633 48.47 16.56 -28.18
CA GLY A 633 48.53 17.08 -26.81
C GLY A 633 47.19 17.50 -26.18
N GLU A 634 46.06 17.36 -26.89
CA GLU A 634 44.73 17.74 -26.40
C GLU A 634 43.73 16.57 -26.52
N PHE A 635 43.28 16.07 -25.36
CA PHE A 635 42.33 14.98 -25.23
C PHE A 635 41.00 15.41 -24.58
N THR A 636 39.93 14.68 -24.92
CA THR A 636 38.58 14.79 -24.37
C THR A 636 38.18 13.46 -23.75
N CYS A 637 37.59 13.48 -22.56
CA CYS A 637 37.15 12.28 -21.86
C CYS A 637 35.76 11.86 -22.36
N ASP A 638 35.66 10.71 -23.03
CA ASP A 638 34.48 10.31 -23.80
C ASP A 638 33.38 9.60 -22.96
N GLN A 639 33.72 9.15 -21.76
CA GLN A 639 32.85 8.36 -20.89
C GLN A 639 32.85 8.91 -19.46
N CYS A 640 32.34 10.12 -19.24
CA CYS A 640 32.21 10.64 -17.87
C CYS A 640 31.25 9.76 -17.03
N GLN A 641 31.64 9.51 -15.78
CA GLN A 641 30.82 8.80 -14.79
C GLN A 641 29.50 9.56 -14.53
N LEU A 642 28.46 8.84 -14.12
CA LEU A 642 27.16 9.41 -13.83
C LEU A 642 27.28 10.55 -12.79
N GLY A 643 26.72 11.72 -13.12
CA GLY A 643 26.82 12.94 -12.31
C GLY A 643 27.96 13.89 -12.70
N TYR A 644 28.81 13.54 -13.66
CA TYR A 644 29.92 14.37 -14.16
C TYR A 644 29.73 14.72 -15.64
N ALA A 645 30.21 15.89 -16.05
CA ALA A 645 30.10 16.41 -17.41
C ALA A 645 31.27 17.35 -17.75
N GLY A 646 31.31 17.82 -19.00
CA GLY A 646 32.41 18.65 -19.51
C GLY A 646 33.52 17.80 -20.14
N ASP A 647 34.35 18.43 -20.96
CA ASP A 647 35.29 17.76 -21.85
C ASP A 647 36.40 17.00 -21.09
N LYS A 648 36.54 17.27 -19.78
CA LYS A 648 37.41 16.52 -18.86
C LYS A 648 36.69 16.04 -17.61
N CYS A 649 35.35 15.88 -17.65
CA CYS A 649 34.52 15.55 -16.49
C CYS A 649 34.72 16.52 -15.31
N ASP A 650 35.04 17.77 -15.65
CA ASP A 650 35.53 18.85 -14.80
C ASP A 650 34.43 19.64 -14.07
N ARG A 651 33.17 19.40 -14.45
CA ARG A 651 31.96 19.96 -13.84
C ARG A 651 30.96 18.85 -13.52
N CYS A 652 30.00 19.13 -12.66
CA CYS A 652 28.89 18.22 -12.44
C CYS A 652 27.89 18.27 -13.61
N ALA A 653 27.18 17.16 -13.83
CA ALA A 653 26.07 17.10 -14.76
C ALA A 653 24.82 17.79 -14.19
N ASP A 654 23.84 18.12 -15.04
CA ASP A 654 22.55 18.65 -14.59
C ASP A 654 21.91 17.71 -13.53
N GLY A 655 21.45 18.30 -12.42
CA GLY A 655 20.95 17.57 -11.25
C GLY A 655 22.01 17.10 -10.25
N TYR A 656 23.28 17.47 -10.43
CA TYR A 656 24.38 17.18 -9.52
C TYR A 656 25.20 18.44 -9.20
N TYR A 657 25.78 18.52 -8.00
CA TYR A 657 26.58 19.65 -7.54
C TYR A 657 27.92 19.25 -6.90
N GLY A 658 28.90 20.15 -6.98
CA GLY A 658 30.22 20.00 -6.37
C GLY A 658 31.33 20.70 -7.16
N ASP A 659 32.58 20.30 -6.93
CA ASP A 659 33.73 20.72 -7.76
C ASP A 659 34.66 19.53 -8.02
N PRO A 660 34.58 18.86 -9.18
CA PRO A 660 35.48 17.75 -9.55
C PRO A 660 36.97 18.09 -9.58
N THR A 661 37.34 19.37 -9.66
CA THR A 661 38.73 19.82 -9.85
C THR A 661 39.53 19.93 -8.55
N GLU A 662 38.86 19.93 -7.38
CA GLU A 662 39.51 19.88 -6.07
C GLU A 662 39.81 18.43 -5.65
N PRO A 663 41.06 18.08 -5.24
CA PRO A 663 41.40 16.73 -4.75
C PRO A 663 40.49 16.26 -3.60
N GLY A 664 39.85 15.10 -3.79
CA GLY A 664 38.93 14.49 -2.83
C GLY A 664 37.49 15.01 -2.88
N ARG A 665 37.18 16.04 -3.68
CA ARG A 665 35.80 16.45 -3.97
C ARG A 665 35.20 15.61 -5.09
N ARG A 666 33.87 15.48 -5.07
CA ARG A 666 33.05 14.65 -5.96
C ARG A 666 31.69 15.31 -6.18
N CYS A 667 31.07 15.04 -7.32
CA CYS A 667 29.69 15.45 -7.58
C CYS A 667 28.71 14.62 -6.76
N SER A 668 27.73 15.29 -6.17
CA SER A 668 26.63 14.69 -5.38
C SER A 668 25.29 15.09 -6.01
N ALA A 669 24.27 14.24 -5.93
CA ALA A 669 22.95 14.57 -6.48
C ALA A 669 22.30 15.75 -5.72
N CYS A 670 21.57 16.60 -6.43
CA CYS A 670 20.85 17.74 -5.86
C CYS A 670 19.61 17.29 -5.07
N GLU A 671 19.59 17.58 -3.78
CA GLU A 671 18.47 17.24 -2.90
C GLU A 671 17.42 18.37 -2.91
N CYS A 672 16.46 18.28 -3.84
CA CYS A 672 15.40 19.28 -4.03
C CYS A 672 14.01 18.80 -3.53
N ASN A 673 13.97 17.90 -2.53
CA ASN A 673 12.75 17.34 -1.93
C ASN A 673 11.72 16.74 -2.93
N GLY A 674 12.13 16.38 -4.15
CA GLY A 674 11.22 15.99 -5.23
C GLY A 674 10.22 17.09 -5.62
N ASN A 675 10.65 18.36 -5.55
CA ASN A 675 9.88 19.57 -5.87
C ASN A 675 10.46 20.33 -7.08
N VAL A 676 11.14 19.63 -7.98
CA VAL A 676 11.67 20.13 -9.26
C VAL A 676 11.38 19.09 -10.35
N ASP A 677 11.42 19.46 -11.63
CA ASP A 677 11.38 18.48 -12.73
C ASP A 677 12.80 17.98 -13.02
N PRO A 678 13.11 16.68 -12.80
CA PRO A 678 14.43 16.13 -13.11
C PRO A 678 14.79 16.17 -14.60
N ALA A 679 13.80 16.29 -15.49
CA ALA A 679 14.01 16.41 -16.93
C ALA A 679 14.37 17.85 -17.38
N GLU A 680 14.18 18.86 -16.52
CA GLU A 680 14.54 20.24 -16.86
C GLU A 680 16.00 20.54 -16.48
N ALA A 681 16.85 20.83 -17.48
CA ALA A 681 18.26 21.18 -17.26
C ALA A 681 18.40 22.44 -16.38
N GLY A 682 19.44 22.49 -15.55
CA GLY A 682 19.71 23.59 -14.62
C GLY A 682 18.63 23.78 -13.53
N HIS A 683 17.98 22.71 -13.06
CA HIS A 683 17.03 22.80 -11.93
C HIS A 683 17.70 23.02 -10.56
N CYS A 684 19.01 22.81 -10.46
CA CYS A 684 19.85 23.20 -9.33
C CYS A 684 21.18 23.81 -9.80
N ASP A 685 21.86 24.54 -8.92
CA ASP A 685 23.21 25.07 -9.16
C ASP A 685 24.26 23.94 -9.03
N GLY A 686 25.03 23.74 -10.10
CA GLY A 686 26.02 22.66 -10.20
C GLY A 686 27.28 22.80 -9.33
N ARG A 687 27.37 23.82 -8.46
CA ARG A 687 28.45 24.00 -7.48
C ARG A 687 27.94 24.05 -6.04
N THR A 688 26.81 24.69 -5.77
CA THR A 688 26.27 24.86 -4.42
C THR A 688 25.18 23.84 -4.05
N GLY A 689 24.49 23.26 -5.03
CA GLY A 689 23.34 22.39 -4.81
C GLY A 689 22.02 23.12 -4.54
N GLU A 690 22.00 24.45 -4.64
CA GLU A 690 20.79 25.26 -4.47
C GLU A 690 19.79 25.01 -5.61
N CYS A 691 18.54 24.70 -5.26
CA CYS A 691 17.48 24.33 -6.21
C CYS A 691 16.82 25.58 -6.80
N LEU A 692 17.05 25.81 -8.10
CA LEU A 692 16.71 27.06 -8.80
C LEU A 692 15.30 27.07 -9.41
N LYS A 693 14.67 25.90 -9.58
CA LYS A 693 13.42 25.73 -10.35
C LYS A 693 12.31 25.02 -9.55
N CYS A 694 12.03 25.51 -8.34
CA CYS A 694 11.02 24.93 -7.47
C CYS A 694 9.59 24.95 -8.07
N LEU A 695 8.98 23.78 -8.16
CA LEU A 695 7.62 23.53 -8.64
C LEU A 695 6.61 23.44 -7.48
N GLY A 696 5.33 23.26 -7.79
CA GLY A 696 4.28 23.07 -6.77
C GLY A 696 4.09 24.26 -5.82
N HIS A 697 4.48 25.47 -6.25
CA HIS A 697 4.52 26.69 -5.42
C HIS A 697 5.40 26.56 -4.16
N THR A 698 6.50 25.81 -4.28
CA THR A 698 7.55 25.69 -3.25
C THR A 698 8.71 26.66 -3.51
N GLY A 699 9.64 26.76 -2.56
CA GLY A 699 10.82 27.61 -2.61
C GLY A 699 11.74 27.34 -1.42
N GLY A 700 12.84 28.09 -1.32
CA GLY A 700 13.94 27.76 -0.41
C GLY A 700 15.10 27.09 -1.12
N LEU A 701 16.21 26.85 -0.42
CA LEU A 701 17.46 26.35 -1.02
C LEU A 701 17.32 24.93 -1.57
N HIS A 702 16.38 24.16 -1.03
CA HIS A 702 16.10 22.77 -1.37
C HIS A 702 14.62 22.58 -1.74
N CYS A 703 13.92 23.66 -2.10
CA CYS A 703 12.46 23.70 -2.29
C CYS A 703 11.69 23.18 -1.05
N GLU A 704 12.22 23.44 0.15
CA GLU A 704 11.82 22.85 1.44
C GLU A 704 10.63 23.55 2.12
N ARG A 705 10.14 24.66 1.58
CA ARG A 705 9.06 25.50 2.13
C ARG A 705 8.15 26.01 1.02
N CYS A 706 6.97 26.50 1.37
CA CYS A 706 6.10 27.16 0.39
C CYS A 706 6.67 28.52 -0.06
N ALA A 707 6.43 28.88 -1.32
CA ALA A 707 6.83 30.16 -1.89
C ALA A 707 6.10 31.34 -1.24
N HIS A 708 6.64 32.55 -1.37
CA HIS A 708 5.98 33.76 -0.87
C HIS A 708 4.58 33.94 -1.49
N GLY A 709 3.56 34.11 -0.64
CA GLY A 709 2.15 34.13 -1.06
C GLY A 709 1.47 32.75 -1.02
N PHE A 710 2.16 31.71 -0.55
CA PHE A 710 1.63 30.36 -0.33
C PHE A 710 1.96 29.85 1.09
N TYR A 711 1.19 28.88 1.58
CA TYR A 711 1.37 28.24 2.88
C TYR A 711 1.00 26.76 2.84
N GLY A 712 1.55 25.98 3.78
CA GLY A 712 1.35 24.53 3.87
C GLY A 712 2.64 23.79 4.16
N ASP A 713 2.69 22.51 3.84
CA ASP A 713 3.88 21.67 3.89
C ASP A 713 4.34 21.36 2.45
N ALA A 714 5.57 21.75 2.15
CA ALA A 714 6.21 21.56 0.85
C ALA A 714 6.84 20.17 0.67
N VAL A 715 7.13 19.45 1.74
CA VAL A 715 7.98 18.24 1.72
C VAL A 715 7.14 16.97 1.86
N THR A 716 6.33 16.85 2.92
CA THR A 716 5.58 15.62 3.21
C THR A 716 4.23 15.60 2.49
N LEU A 717 3.43 16.66 2.66
CA LEU A 717 2.09 16.77 2.07
C LEU A 717 2.07 17.44 0.69
N LYS A 718 3.16 18.12 0.28
CA LYS A 718 3.32 18.83 -1.00
C LYS A 718 2.11 19.74 -1.34
N ASN A 719 1.54 20.41 -0.33
CA ASN A 719 0.20 21.00 -0.38
C ASN A 719 0.18 22.55 -0.28
N CYS A 720 1.19 23.22 -0.84
CA CYS A 720 1.32 24.69 -0.80
C CYS A 720 0.13 25.41 -1.46
N GLN A 721 -0.76 25.95 -0.63
CA GLN A 721 -1.98 26.66 -1.03
C GLN A 721 -1.76 28.17 -1.03
N ALA A 722 -2.40 28.89 -1.96
CA ALA A 722 -2.30 30.34 -2.02
C ALA A 722 -2.94 31.01 -0.79
N CYS A 723 -2.28 32.04 -0.25
CA CYS A 723 -2.69 32.74 0.97
C CYS A 723 -4.11 33.36 0.92
N GLY A 724 -4.59 33.76 -0.26
CA GLY A 724 -5.95 34.30 -0.41
C GLY A 724 -6.24 35.63 0.31
N CYS A 725 -5.22 36.35 0.78
CA CYS A 725 -5.39 37.58 1.56
C CYS A 725 -6.19 38.66 0.81
N HIS A 726 -7.24 39.18 1.45
CA HIS A 726 -8.11 40.19 0.88
C HIS A 726 -7.39 41.55 0.80
N GLY A 727 -7.14 42.06 -0.42
CA GLY A 727 -6.24 43.19 -0.65
C GLY A 727 -6.60 44.50 0.08
N ASN A 728 -7.89 44.78 0.30
CA ASN A 728 -8.30 45.98 1.05
C ASN A 728 -8.34 45.74 2.57
N GLY A 729 -8.50 44.49 3.03
CA GLY A 729 -8.56 44.13 4.46
C GLY A 729 -7.23 43.73 5.11
N SER A 730 -6.26 43.27 4.31
CA SER A 730 -4.93 42.87 4.75
C SER A 730 -3.88 43.96 4.56
N LEU A 731 -2.78 43.89 5.31
CA LEU A 731 -1.59 44.73 5.16
C LEU A 731 -0.66 44.24 4.04
N SER A 732 -0.70 42.94 3.73
CA SER A 732 0.13 42.27 2.73
C SER A 732 -0.62 41.11 2.08
N THR A 733 -0.31 40.81 0.83
CA THR A 733 -0.77 39.59 0.13
C THR A 733 0.00 38.33 0.56
N VAL A 734 1.11 38.50 1.30
CA VAL A 734 1.90 37.41 1.88
C VAL A 734 1.37 37.10 3.28
N CYS A 735 0.95 35.85 3.49
CA CYS A 735 0.54 35.31 4.78
C CYS A 735 1.67 34.56 5.50
N HIS A 736 1.43 34.15 6.74
CA HIS A 736 2.37 33.33 7.50
C HIS A 736 2.51 31.91 6.91
N MET A 737 3.73 31.55 6.48
CA MET A 737 4.02 30.42 5.59
C MET A 737 3.61 29.01 6.07
N ILE A 738 3.33 28.84 7.38
CA ILE A 738 2.87 27.56 7.95
C ILE A 738 1.36 27.57 8.25
N THR A 739 0.81 28.71 8.66
CA THR A 739 -0.56 28.79 9.20
C THR A 739 -1.57 29.46 8.28
N GLY A 740 -1.11 30.06 7.18
CA GLY A 740 -1.96 30.76 6.21
C GLY A 740 -2.53 32.10 6.66
N GLN A 741 -2.31 32.49 7.92
CA GLN A 741 -2.89 33.70 8.48
C GLN A 741 -2.29 34.96 7.83
N CYS A 742 -3.15 35.80 7.27
CA CYS A 742 -2.79 37.11 6.74
C CYS A 742 -2.71 38.15 7.87
N GLU A 743 -1.85 39.16 7.73
CA GLU A 743 -1.86 40.31 8.65
C GLU A 743 -3.01 41.27 8.30
N CYS A 744 -3.93 41.47 9.25
CA CYS A 744 -5.14 42.26 9.03
C CYS A 744 -4.97 43.73 9.44
N LYS A 745 -5.65 44.62 8.71
CA LYS A 745 -5.76 46.05 9.05
C LYS A 745 -6.65 46.27 10.27
N VAL A 746 -6.61 47.49 10.81
CA VAL A 746 -7.30 47.84 12.06
C VAL A 746 -8.81 47.55 11.95
N ASN A 747 -9.33 46.83 12.95
CA ASN A 747 -10.71 46.33 13.04
C ASN A 747 -11.15 45.37 11.91
N VAL A 748 -10.21 44.84 11.12
CA VAL A 748 -10.46 43.73 10.18
C VAL A 748 -10.05 42.41 10.86
N ILE A 749 -10.83 41.35 10.66
CA ILE A 749 -10.58 40.01 11.21
C ILE A 749 -10.77 38.93 10.14
N GLY A 750 -10.50 37.68 10.50
CA GLY A 750 -10.57 36.51 9.61
C GLY A 750 -9.19 36.03 9.19
N HIS A 751 -9.13 34.79 8.69
CA HIS A 751 -7.87 34.14 8.27
C HIS A 751 -7.23 34.85 7.08
N THR A 752 -8.08 35.22 6.10
CA THR A 752 -7.75 35.99 4.90
C THR A 752 -7.99 37.50 5.05
N CYS A 753 -8.34 37.99 6.25
CA CYS A 753 -8.76 39.36 6.52
C CYS A 753 -9.97 39.81 5.68
N ASP A 754 -10.98 38.94 5.60
CA ASP A 754 -12.14 39.06 4.71
C ASP A 754 -13.30 39.88 5.27
N ARG A 755 -13.36 40.12 6.59
CA ARG A 755 -14.53 40.70 7.27
C ARG A 755 -14.16 41.73 8.34
N CYS A 756 -15.07 42.66 8.62
CA CYS A 756 -14.92 43.56 9.76
C CYS A 756 -15.16 42.85 11.10
N GLN A 757 -14.55 43.37 12.16
CA GLN A 757 -14.89 43.03 13.53
C GLN A 757 -16.33 43.43 13.84
N ALA A 758 -17.05 42.65 14.67
CA ALA A 758 -18.42 42.99 15.07
C ALA A 758 -18.49 44.40 15.68
N GLY A 759 -19.44 45.21 15.20
CA GLY A 759 -19.54 46.63 15.52
C GLY A 759 -18.72 47.56 14.60
N TYR A 760 -18.13 47.05 13.52
CA TYR A 760 -17.41 47.83 12.51
C TYR A 760 -17.82 47.41 11.08
N TYR A 761 -17.63 48.31 10.10
CA TYR A 761 -18.01 48.11 8.69
C TYR A 761 -17.05 48.82 7.72
N GLY A 762 -17.23 48.63 6.40
CA GLY A 762 -16.57 49.42 5.36
C GLY A 762 -15.17 48.97 4.94
N ILE A 763 -14.89 47.66 4.97
CA ILE A 763 -13.61 47.05 4.57
C ILE A 763 -13.14 47.47 3.16
N SER A 764 -14.09 47.78 2.26
CA SER A 764 -13.85 48.24 0.89
C SER A 764 -13.03 49.53 0.82
N SER A 765 -12.96 50.32 1.90
CA SER A 765 -12.19 51.57 1.97
C SER A 765 -10.67 51.39 1.79
N GLY A 766 -10.13 50.23 2.17
CA GLY A 766 -8.69 49.96 2.13
C GLY A 766 -7.91 50.40 3.38
N ASP A 767 -8.48 51.25 4.24
CA ASP A 767 -7.86 51.74 5.48
C ASP A 767 -8.14 50.86 6.72
N GLY A 768 -9.05 49.89 6.59
CA GLY A 768 -9.54 49.05 7.69
C GLY A 768 -11.06 49.17 7.85
N CYS A 769 -11.59 48.83 9.02
CA CYS A 769 -13.03 48.97 9.31
C CYS A 769 -13.33 50.09 10.32
N ARG A 770 -14.39 50.85 10.05
CA ARG A 770 -14.88 51.99 10.84
C ARG A 770 -16.06 51.59 11.72
N LEU A 771 -16.22 52.24 12.88
CA LEU A 771 -17.22 51.88 13.88
C LEU A 771 -18.67 52.07 13.36
N CYS A 772 -19.58 51.17 13.73
CA CYS A 772 -20.99 51.20 13.32
C CYS A 772 -21.79 52.38 13.90
N GLU A 773 -21.43 52.93 15.07
CA GLU A 773 -22.11 54.06 15.73
C GLU A 773 -23.63 53.88 15.97
N CYS A 774 -24.09 52.65 16.21
CA CYS A 774 -25.49 52.36 16.50
C CYS A 774 -25.95 52.95 17.85
N ASN A 775 -27.12 53.58 17.87
CA ASN A 775 -27.72 54.14 19.09
C ASN A 775 -28.15 53.01 20.05
N GLN A 776 -27.55 52.94 21.23
CA GLN A 776 -27.78 51.87 22.21
C GLN A 776 -29.22 51.79 22.74
N SER A 777 -30.00 52.88 22.67
CA SER A 777 -31.41 52.90 23.08
C SER A 777 -32.39 52.55 21.95
N GLY A 778 -31.92 52.52 20.70
CA GLY A 778 -32.76 52.29 19.51
C GLY A 778 -32.38 51.06 18.68
N ALA A 779 -31.17 50.53 18.83
CA ALA A 779 -30.67 49.39 18.07
C ALA A 779 -30.73 48.08 18.89
N LEU A 780 -31.04 46.97 18.22
CA LEU A 780 -31.01 45.61 18.77
C LEU A 780 -29.60 45.15 19.15
N SER A 781 -28.56 45.76 18.58
CA SER A 781 -27.15 45.52 18.92
C SER A 781 -26.27 46.69 18.46
N ALA A 782 -24.99 46.67 18.83
CA ALA A 782 -23.99 47.60 18.31
C ALA A 782 -23.51 47.26 16.87
N SER A 783 -24.02 46.19 16.26
CA SER A 783 -23.64 45.73 14.92
C SER A 783 -24.51 46.34 13.82
N CYS A 784 -23.90 46.53 12.65
CA CYS A 784 -24.51 47.09 11.44
C CYS A 784 -24.21 46.22 10.21
N ASP A 785 -24.83 46.53 9.07
CA ASP A 785 -24.53 45.90 7.77
C ASP A 785 -23.27 46.47 7.08
N GLU A 786 -22.94 45.93 5.91
CA GLU A 786 -21.77 46.33 5.08
C GLU A 786 -21.78 47.83 4.72
N GLU A 787 -22.97 48.43 4.57
CA GLU A 787 -23.15 49.87 4.30
C GLU A 787 -23.15 50.74 5.58
N GLY A 788 -23.27 50.12 6.75
CA GLY A 788 -23.20 50.77 8.06
C GLY A 788 -24.52 51.02 8.75
N ARG A 789 -25.62 50.40 8.30
CA ARG A 789 -26.96 50.58 8.89
C ARG A 789 -27.21 49.60 10.03
N CYS A 790 -27.75 50.11 11.12
CA CYS A 790 -28.00 49.37 12.35
C CYS A 790 -29.36 48.65 12.33
N GLN A 791 -29.46 47.52 13.01
CA GLN A 791 -30.74 46.80 13.18
C GLN A 791 -31.55 47.44 14.31
N CYS A 792 -32.67 48.08 13.99
CA CYS A 792 -33.46 48.82 14.98
C CYS A 792 -34.48 47.95 15.74
N ILE A 793 -34.82 48.37 16.96
CA ILE A 793 -35.95 47.81 17.71
C ILE A 793 -37.27 48.25 17.05
N THR A 794 -38.32 47.44 17.17
CA THR A 794 -39.63 47.73 16.56
C THR A 794 -40.17 49.10 17.00
N GLY A 795 -40.57 49.94 16.05
CA GLY A 795 -40.99 51.32 16.32
C GLY A 795 -39.86 52.36 16.29
N VAL A 796 -38.62 51.95 16.04
CA VAL A 796 -37.45 52.82 15.84
C VAL A 796 -36.90 52.62 14.42
N ALA A 797 -36.45 53.70 13.81
CA ALA A 797 -35.93 53.76 12.44
C ALA A 797 -34.75 54.72 12.32
N GLY A 798 -34.16 54.79 11.13
CA GLY A 798 -32.95 55.56 10.84
C GLY A 798 -31.71 54.68 10.77
N ASP A 799 -30.68 55.12 10.04
CA ASP A 799 -29.51 54.29 9.74
C ASP A 799 -28.69 53.96 11.00
N LYS A 800 -28.82 54.75 12.08
CA LYS A 800 -28.21 54.51 13.39
C LYS A 800 -29.27 54.22 14.48
N CYS A 801 -30.53 54.03 14.09
CA CYS A 801 -31.68 53.82 14.97
C CYS A 801 -31.95 55.02 15.91
N GLU A 802 -31.90 56.22 15.34
CA GLU A 802 -31.89 57.50 16.06
C GLU A 802 -33.25 58.22 16.15
N ARG A 803 -34.32 57.68 15.57
CA ARG A 803 -35.65 58.31 15.48
C ARG A 803 -36.78 57.28 15.49
N CYS A 804 -38.02 57.71 15.71
CA CYS A 804 -39.17 56.79 15.65
C CYS A 804 -39.51 56.38 14.21
N GLU A 805 -40.03 55.15 14.09
CA GLU A 805 -40.64 54.62 12.87
C GLU A 805 -42.03 55.26 12.63
N ARG A 806 -42.56 55.17 11.41
CA ARG A 806 -43.93 55.66 11.13
C ARG A 806 -44.94 54.88 11.97
N GLY A 807 -45.86 55.60 12.61
CA GLY A 807 -46.83 55.03 13.56
C GLY A 807 -46.35 55.00 15.01
N TYR A 808 -45.16 55.55 15.31
CA TYR A 808 -44.59 55.63 16.65
C TYR A 808 -44.11 57.06 16.96
N TYR A 809 -44.15 57.43 18.23
CA TYR A 809 -43.76 58.76 18.73
C TYR A 809 -43.01 58.69 20.06
N SER A 810 -42.39 59.81 20.46
CA SER A 810 -41.67 59.97 21.74
C SER A 810 -40.54 58.93 21.92
N PHE A 811 -39.38 59.21 21.31
CA PHE A 811 -38.16 58.41 21.48
C PHE A 811 -37.63 58.51 22.93
N THR A 812 -37.44 57.36 23.58
CA THR A 812 -36.99 57.23 24.98
C THR A 812 -35.89 56.15 25.10
N GLU A 813 -35.31 55.98 26.30
CA GLU A 813 -34.34 54.90 26.58
C GLU A 813 -34.92 53.49 26.33
N SER A 814 -36.24 53.34 26.32
CA SER A 814 -36.98 52.10 26.01
C SER A 814 -37.52 52.02 24.57
N GLY A 815 -37.09 52.91 23.67
CA GLY A 815 -37.61 53.02 22.31
C GLY A 815 -38.75 54.03 22.15
N CYS A 816 -39.60 53.83 21.14
CA CYS A 816 -40.74 54.70 20.83
C CYS A 816 -42.09 54.08 21.18
N THR A 817 -43.07 54.92 21.46
CA THR A 817 -44.44 54.54 21.86
C THR A 817 -45.33 54.44 20.60
N PRO A 818 -46.14 53.38 20.41
CA PRO A 818 -47.07 53.29 19.29
C PRO A 818 -48.20 54.33 19.39
N CYS A 819 -48.65 54.85 18.25
CA CYS A 819 -49.71 55.86 18.16
C CYS A 819 -51.13 55.25 18.15
N ASP A 820 -52.01 55.79 19.00
CA ASP A 820 -53.42 55.39 19.13
C ASP A 820 -54.34 56.07 18.08
N CYS A 821 -53.94 55.96 16.81
CA CYS A 821 -54.59 56.57 15.64
C CYS A 821 -55.22 55.48 14.75
N ALA A 822 -56.20 54.75 15.29
CA ALA A 822 -56.76 53.54 14.69
C ALA A 822 -57.34 53.75 13.26
N HIS A 823 -57.91 54.92 12.97
CA HIS A 823 -58.53 55.21 11.67
C HIS A 823 -57.56 55.70 10.59
N THR A 824 -56.32 56.07 10.95
CA THR A 824 -55.26 56.50 10.01
C THR A 824 -54.12 55.47 9.91
N HIS A 825 -54.40 54.21 10.25
CA HIS A 825 -53.43 53.12 10.29
C HIS A 825 -52.20 53.44 11.18
N GLY A 826 -52.41 54.25 12.24
CA GLY A 826 -51.38 54.70 13.16
C GLY A 826 -50.70 56.04 12.79
N ASN A 827 -51.02 56.66 11.65
CA ASN A 827 -50.33 57.86 11.17
C ASN A 827 -50.47 59.07 12.12
N CYS A 828 -49.34 59.56 12.63
CA CYS A 828 -49.25 60.50 13.74
C CYS A 828 -47.96 61.36 13.69
N ASN A 829 -47.93 62.42 14.49
CA ASN A 829 -46.75 63.26 14.70
C ASN A 829 -45.73 62.55 15.62
N ALA A 830 -44.51 62.30 15.11
CA ALA A 830 -43.45 61.56 15.80
C ALA A 830 -42.95 62.19 17.13
N HIS A 831 -43.29 63.45 17.42
CA HIS A 831 -42.93 64.11 18.68
C HIS A 831 -44.12 64.32 19.63
N THR A 832 -45.34 64.56 19.13
CA THR A 832 -46.52 64.84 19.98
C THR A 832 -47.51 63.69 20.09
N GLY A 833 -47.44 62.67 19.22
CA GLY A 833 -48.40 61.56 19.15
C GLY A 833 -49.75 61.92 18.52
N GLU A 834 -49.94 63.17 18.11
CA GLU A 834 -51.17 63.71 17.53
C GLU A 834 -51.45 63.11 16.14
N CYS A 835 -52.68 62.66 15.89
CA CYS A 835 -53.03 61.95 14.66
C CYS A 835 -53.06 62.89 13.44
N ILE A 836 -52.52 62.44 12.30
CA ILE A 836 -52.46 63.23 11.07
C ILE A 836 -53.54 62.76 10.10
N CYS A 837 -54.61 63.55 9.99
CA CYS A 837 -55.83 63.18 9.26
C CYS A 837 -55.73 63.33 7.73
N PRO A 838 -56.28 62.37 6.96
CA PRO A 838 -56.49 62.50 5.51
C PRO A 838 -57.46 63.63 5.14
N PRO A 839 -57.44 64.12 3.88
CA PRO A 839 -58.38 65.12 3.40
C PRO A 839 -59.85 64.72 3.59
N HIS A 840 -60.69 65.72 3.87
CA HIS A 840 -62.15 65.56 4.07
C HIS A 840 -62.54 64.60 5.21
N THR A 841 -61.69 64.47 6.24
CA THR A 841 -61.98 63.79 7.51
C THR A 841 -61.88 64.75 8.70
N LEU A 842 -62.63 64.47 9.76
CA LEU A 842 -62.72 65.27 10.98
C LEU A 842 -62.84 64.40 12.25
N GLY A 843 -62.63 65.01 13.41
CA GLY A 843 -62.53 64.33 14.71
C GLY A 843 -61.09 64.20 15.21
N LEU A 844 -60.90 63.89 16.50
CA LEU A 844 -59.58 63.84 17.15
C LEU A 844 -58.75 62.59 16.77
N LYS A 845 -59.40 61.59 16.16
CA LYS A 845 -58.79 60.38 15.61
C LYS A 845 -59.13 60.21 14.12
N CYS A 846 -59.60 61.27 13.46
CA CYS A 846 -59.97 61.28 12.04
C CYS A 846 -61.13 60.31 11.70
N GLU A 847 -62.09 60.20 12.61
CA GLU A 847 -63.15 59.18 12.64
C GLU A 847 -64.39 59.50 11.77
N GLU A 848 -64.62 60.76 11.39
CA GLU A 848 -65.81 61.21 10.64
C GLU A 848 -65.45 61.84 9.27
N CYS A 849 -66.40 61.91 8.34
CA CYS A 849 -66.23 62.57 7.03
C CYS A 849 -66.81 63.99 7.04
N GLU A 850 -66.21 64.92 6.28
CA GLU A 850 -66.81 66.24 6.01
C GLU A 850 -68.10 66.10 5.18
N GLU A 851 -69.07 67.01 5.38
CA GLU A 851 -70.35 66.98 4.66
C GLU A 851 -70.17 66.92 3.13
N GLY A 852 -70.97 66.08 2.48
CA GLY A 852 -70.87 65.80 1.04
C GLY A 852 -69.85 64.70 0.65
N HIS A 853 -68.98 64.28 1.56
CA HIS A 853 -67.97 63.25 1.32
C HIS A 853 -68.33 61.93 2.04
N TRP A 854 -67.99 60.79 1.43
CA TRP A 854 -68.49 59.48 1.85
C TRP A 854 -67.53 58.36 1.44
N GLY A 855 -67.65 57.21 2.09
CA GLY A 855 -66.69 56.10 1.94
C GLY A 855 -65.35 56.44 2.63
N HIS A 856 -65.38 56.43 3.96
CA HIS A 856 -64.20 56.63 4.82
C HIS A 856 -63.13 55.57 4.51
N ASP A 857 -61.89 56.03 4.36
CA ASP A 857 -60.74 55.25 3.91
C ASP A 857 -59.47 55.78 4.59
N GLY A 858 -58.74 54.89 5.27
CA GLY A 858 -57.69 55.27 6.22
C GLY A 858 -56.42 55.85 5.61
N GLU A 859 -56.22 55.75 4.29
CA GLU A 859 -55.10 56.38 3.58
C GLU A 859 -55.55 57.52 2.65
N SER A 860 -56.73 57.39 2.01
CA SER A 860 -57.18 58.33 0.98
C SER A 860 -58.30 59.31 1.39
N GLY A 861 -58.83 59.20 2.62
CA GLY A 861 -59.88 60.08 3.12
C GLY A 861 -61.25 59.83 2.49
N CYS A 862 -62.18 60.77 2.69
CA CYS A 862 -63.56 60.59 2.24
C CYS A 862 -63.77 61.07 0.79
N LYS A 863 -64.44 60.25 -0.02
CA LYS A 863 -64.51 60.38 -1.48
C LYS A 863 -65.76 61.15 -1.94
N CYS A 864 -65.67 61.71 -3.15
CA CYS A 864 -66.71 62.50 -3.80
C CYS A 864 -67.36 61.73 -4.97
N LEU A 865 -68.59 62.06 -5.36
CA LEU A 865 -69.45 61.20 -6.22
C LEU A 865 -69.37 61.51 -7.73
N VAL A 866 -68.77 60.59 -8.52
CA VAL A 866 -68.81 60.57 -10.00
C VAL A 866 -68.89 59.09 -10.49
N VAL A 867 -69.42 58.83 -11.69
CA VAL A 867 -69.86 57.49 -12.16
C VAL A 867 -69.32 57.13 -13.56
N SER A 868 -68.72 55.94 -13.76
CA SER A 868 -68.86 55.08 -14.98
C SER A 868 -68.00 53.77 -15.04
N VAL A 869 -68.64 52.62 -14.74
CA VAL A 869 -68.66 51.26 -15.39
C VAL A 869 -67.43 50.47 -15.97
N GLU A 870 -67.61 49.12 -16.01
CA GLU A 870 -66.89 48.00 -16.69
C GLU A 870 -65.60 47.41 -16.03
N SER A 871 -65.25 46.09 -15.96
CA SER A 871 -65.89 44.75 -16.17
C SER A 871 -64.87 43.59 -15.84
N VAL A 872 -65.10 42.27 -15.60
CA VAL A 872 -66.23 41.39 -15.17
C VAL A 872 -65.75 39.92 -14.80
N VAL A 873 -66.08 39.40 -13.59
CA VAL A 873 -66.40 37.97 -13.15
C VAL A 873 -65.36 36.77 -13.17
N CYS A 874 -65.58 35.77 -12.28
CA CYS A 874 -64.78 34.54 -11.92
C CYS A 874 -65.18 33.21 -12.66
N VAL A 875 -64.65 31.98 -12.43
CA VAL A 875 -64.89 30.96 -11.33
C VAL A 875 -64.03 29.65 -11.54
N CYS A 876 -63.84 28.77 -10.52
CA CYS A 876 -63.07 27.47 -10.47
C CYS A 876 -63.74 26.23 -11.19
N VAL A 877 -63.28 24.94 -11.20
CA VAL A 877 -62.46 24.02 -10.32
C VAL A 877 -61.61 22.98 -11.17
N CYS A 878 -61.22 21.69 -10.91
CA CYS A 878 -61.52 20.59 -9.93
C CYS A 878 -60.50 19.38 -9.92
N VAL A 879 -60.19 18.81 -8.73
CA VAL A 879 -59.98 17.37 -8.28
C VAL A 879 -59.11 16.28 -9.01
N CYS A 880 -58.28 15.56 -8.22
CA CYS A 880 -58.04 14.07 -8.26
C CYS A 880 -57.49 13.52 -6.90
N VAL A 881 -57.61 12.20 -6.58
CA VAL A 881 -57.55 11.63 -5.20
C VAL A 881 -56.94 10.20 -5.08
N CYS A 882 -56.40 9.83 -3.90
CA CYS A 882 -56.21 8.49 -3.22
C CYS A 882 -54.82 8.42 -2.49
N VAL A 883 -54.58 8.08 -1.19
CA VAL A 883 -55.24 7.26 -0.11
C VAL A 883 -55.05 5.73 -0.32
N CYS A 884 -54.72 4.81 0.62
CA CYS A 884 -54.59 4.72 2.11
C CYS A 884 -53.10 4.64 2.59
N VAL A 885 -52.65 4.62 3.87
CA VAL A 885 -53.19 4.71 5.27
C VAL A 885 -53.13 3.45 6.19
N CYS A 886 -52.07 3.36 7.02
CA CYS A 886 -51.97 2.78 8.42
C CYS A 886 -52.11 1.24 8.66
N VAL A 887 -51.81 0.61 9.83
CA VAL A 887 -51.42 1.07 11.20
C VAL A 887 -50.45 0.11 12.00
N TYR A 888 -50.17 0.44 13.27
CA TYR A 888 -49.24 -0.09 14.31
C TYR A 888 -49.76 -1.19 15.31
N CYS A 889 -48.84 -1.72 16.16
CA CYS A 889 -48.98 -2.08 17.61
C CYS A 889 -49.78 -3.35 18.06
N TRP A 890 -49.62 -3.94 19.26
CA TRP A 890 -48.51 -4.11 20.28
C TRP A 890 -49.02 -5.06 21.42
N THR A 891 -48.27 -5.21 22.53
CA THR A 891 -48.72 -5.74 23.88
C THR A 891 -48.91 -7.27 24.05
N PHE A 892 -48.84 -7.92 25.24
CA PHE A 892 -48.43 -7.54 26.62
C PHE A 892 -48.13 -8.76 27.55
N TYR A 893 -47.47 -8.49 28.71
CA TYR A 893 -47.39 -9.22 30.01
C TYR A 893 -46.98 -10.74 30.06
N ILE A 894 -45.82 -11.14 30.61
CA ILE A 894 -45.40 -11.35 32.04
C ILE A 894 -45.71 -12.81 32.55
N TYR A 895 -45.00 -13.50 33.47
CA TYR A 895 -44.23 -13.11 34.67
C TYR A 895 -43.13 -14.11 35.13
N ILE A 896 -42.33 -13.71 36.14
CA ILE A 896 -41.76 -14.43 37.31
C ILE A 896 -42.01 -15.96 37.37
N HIS A 897 -41.06 -16.86 37.68
CA HIS A 897 -39.60 -16.87 38.02
C HIS A 897 -39.19 -18.39 38.10
N VAL A 898 -37.98 -18.91 38.42
CA VAL A 898 -36.60 -18.51 38.81
C VAL A 898 -35.74 -19.78 38.55
N TYR A 899 -34.43 -19.83 38.26
CA TYR A 899 -33.40 -18.89 37.75
C TYR A 899 -32.16 -19.77 37.40
N VAL A 900 -31.00 -19.20 37.02
CA VAL A 900 -29.68 -19.89 36.83
C VAL A 900 -29.60 -20.84 35.61
N PHE A 901 -28.64 -20.75 34.68
CA PHE A 901 -27.74 -19.65 34.29
C PHE A 901 -27.34 -19.83 32.81
N PHE A 902 -26.93 -18.75 32.13
CA PHE A 902 -26.56 -18.67 30.70
C PHE A 902 -25.46 -17.60 30.52
N PHE A 903 -24.76 -17.36 29.39
CA PHE A 903 -25.04 -17.50 27.96
C PHE A 903 -23.77 -17.96 27.20
N ASN A 904 -23.81 -18.98 26.34
CA ASN A 904 -24.13 -18.99 24.89
C ASN A 904 -23.05 -18.40 23.95
N PHE A 905 -22.27 -19.30 23.35
CA PHE A 905 -21.64 -19.18 22.02
C PHE A 905 -22.39 -20.10 21.05
N CYS A 906 -22.41 -19.80 19.74
CA CYS A 906 -22.90 -20.73 18.71
C CYS A 906 -22.02 -20.72 17.44
N ILE A 907 -20.83 -21.31 17.58
CA ILE A 907 -20.09 -22.15 16.62
C ILE A 907 -20.14 -21.77 15.12
N SER A 908 -18.95 -21.43 14.59
CA SER A 908 -18.64 -21.35 13.15
C SER A 908 -18.46 -22.73 12.50
N TYR A 909 -18.39 -22.76 11.16
CA TYR A 909 -18.26 -23.94 10.30
C TYR A 909 -17.27 -25.02 10.78
N ILE A 910 -17.68 -26.29 10.64
CA ILE A 910 -16.82 -27.47 10.79
C ILE A 910 -16.64 -28.12 9.41
N TYR A 911 -15.40 -28.19 8.91
CA TYR A 911 -15.05 -29.07 7.80
C TYR A 911 -14.83 -30.49 8.32
N LEU A 912 -15.66 -31.44 7.90
CA LEU A 912 -15.53 -32.85 8.23
C LEU A 912 -15.70 -33.69 6.96
N HIS A 913 -14.59 -34.21 6.44
CA HIS A 913 -14.58 -34.90 5.15
C HIS A 913 -15.12 -36.33 5.31
N ASN A 914 -16.21 -36.65 4.60
CA ASN A 914 -16.81 -37.99 4.41
C ASN A 914 -16.98 -38.86 5.67
N PHE A 915 -18.18 -38.85 6.26
CA PHE A 915 -19.06 -40.04 6.25
C PHE A 915 -20.48 -39.70 6.75
N PHE A 916 -21.46 -40.48 6.29
CA PHE A 916 -22.90 -40.45 6.61
C PHE A 916 -23.75 -39.25 6.14
N ASN A 917 -24.79 -39.60 5.38
CA ASN A 917 -26.00 -38.80 5.26
C ASN A 917 -26.76 -38.86 6.60
N ASP A 918 -26.89 -37.72 7.29
CA ASP A 918 -28.03 -37.29 8.13
C ASP A 918 -27.57 -36.21 9.13
N LEU A 919 -28.04 -34.97 8.98
CA LEU A 919 -27.83 -33.90 9.96
C LEU A 919 -29.18 -33.45 10.55
N SER A 920 -29.26 -33.33 11.88
CA SER A 920 -30.44 -32.85 12.60
C SER A 920 -30.06 -31.70 13.51
N LEU A 921 -30.76 -30.57 13.37
CA LEU A 921 -30.43 -29.34 14.09
C LEU A 921 -31.48 -29.07 15.17
N HIS A 922 -31.08 -29.04 16.44
CA HIS A 922 -31.88 -28.48 17.54
C HIS A 922 -31.38 -27.05 17.83
N VAL A 923 -32.28 -26.07 17.79
CA VAL A 923 -31.97 -24.64 17.97
C VAL A 923 -33.12 -23.99 18.74
N PHE A 924 -32.84 -22.99 19.58
CA PHE A 924 -33.89 -22.13 20.14
C PHE A 924 -33.73 -20.67 19.67
N VAL A 925 -34.65 -20.26 18.79
CA VAL A 925 -35.20 -18.91 18.61
C VAL A 925 -34.33 -17.84 17.89
N ALA A 926 -34.64 -17.72 16.59
CA ALA A 926 -34.91 -16.46 15.87
C ALA A 926 -33.75 -15.49 15.53
N LEU A 927 -32.95 -15.90 14.56
CA LEU A 927 -32.96 -15.22 13.25
C LEU A 927 -33.41 -16.23 12.19
N SER A 928 -33.90 -15.78 11.03
CA SER A 928 -34.34 -16.68 9.96
C SER A 928 -33.15 -17.46 9.40
N CYS A 929 -33.20 -18.79 9.54
CA CYS A 929 -32.11 -19.66 9.13
C CYS A 929 -32.18 -19.93 7.63
N PHE A 930 -31.07 -19.68 6.95
CA PHE A 930 -30.88 -19.84 5.51
C PHE A 930 -29.62 -20.68 5.25
N MET A 931 -29.66 -21.55 4.25
CA MET A 931 -28.50 -22.33 3.81
C MET A 931 -28.04 -21.89 2.43
N SER A 932 -26.73 -21.63 2.28
CA SER A 932 -26.07 -21.39 0.99
C SER A 932 -25.42 -22.69 0.49
N VAL A 933 -25.62 -23.02 -0.78
CA VAL A 933 -25.31 -24.37 -1.33
C VAL A 933 -24.48 -24.36 -2.63
N VAL A 934 -23.91 -23.22 -3.05
CA VAL A 934 -23.22 -23.07 -4.36
C VAL A 934 -22.01 -23.98 -4.54
N TRP A 935 -21.22 -24.24 -3.50
CA TRP A 935 -20.01 -25.08 -3.56
C TRP A 935 -20.25 -26.55 -3.94
N LEU A 936 -21.50 -26.96 -4.17
CA LEU A 936 -21.89 -28.30 -4.62
C LEU A 936 -22.04 -28.43 -6.15
N PHE A 937 -22.01 -27.32 -6.92
CA PHE A 937 -22.43 -27.31 -8.33
C PHE A 937 -21.38 -26.70 -9.27
N LEU A 938 -20.83 -27.54 -10.14
CA LEU A 938 -20.02 -27.16 -11.30
C LEU A 938 -20.93 -26.97 -12.54
N GLY A 939 -20.50 -26.20 -13.54
CA GLY A 939 -21.20 -26.09 -14.83
C GLY A 939 -22.53 -25.32 -14.80
N GLN A 940 -22.66 -24.30 -13.93
CA GLN A 940 -23.93 -23.62 -13.59
C GLN A 940 -24.83 -23.23 -14.79
N LEU A 941 -24.28 -22.81 -15.94
CA LEU A 941 -25.06 -22.49 -17.14
C LEU A 941 -25.75 -23.71 -17.79
N LEU A 942 -25.14 -24.89 -17.72
CA LEU A 942 -25.65 -26.14 -18.31
C LEU A 942 -26.81 -26.74 -17.50
N SER A 943 -27.19 -26.11 -16.38
CA SER A 943 -28.40 -26.41 -15.62
C SER A 943 -29.67 -25.75 -16.17
N TYR A 944 -29.55 -24.83 -17.14
CA TYR A 944 -30.69 -24.11 -17.70
C TYR A 944 -31.71 -25.07 -18.34
N GLY A 945 -32.99 -24.91 -17.97
CA GLY A 945 -34.06 -25.85 -18.33
C GLY A 945 -34.08 -27.18 -17.57
N GLY A 946 -33.09 -27.45 -16.71
CA GLY A 946 -33.10 -28.53 -15.73
C GLY A 946 -33.90 -28.19 -14.47
N ARG A 947 -33.78 -29.00 -13.41
CA ARG A 947 -34.40 -28.74 -12.11
C ARG A 947 -33.39 -28.64 -10.97
N LEU A 948 -33.65 -27.69 -10.06
CA LEU A 948 -33.10 -27.68 -8.71
C LEU A 948 -34.08 -28.43 -7.79
N SER A 949 -33.66 -29.55 -7.20
CA SER A 949 -34.50 -30.35 -6.30
C SER A 949 -33.93 -30.41 -4.89
N PHE A 950 -34.79 -30.33 -3.87
CA PHE A 950 -34.38 -30.44 -2.47
C PHE A 950 -35.54 -30.93 -1.59
N THR A 951 -35.22 -31.54 -0.45
CA THR A 951 -36.20 -32.06 0.51
C THR A 951 -36.05 -31.36 1.86
N VAL A 952 -37.12 -30.69 2.31
CA VAL A 952 -37.19 -29.97 3.60
C VAL A 952 -38.02 -30.77 4.59
N VAL A 953 -37.59 -30.76 5.85
CA VAL A 953 -38.35 -31.25 7.00
C VAL A 953 -38.13 -30.27 8.15
N PHE A 954 -39.20 -29.80 8.80
CA PHE A 954 -39.10 -28.97 10.00
C PHE A 954 -40.11 -29.41 11.06
N SER A 955 -39.92 -28.97 12.29
CA SER A 955 -40.84 -29.19 13.40
C SER A 955 -40.86 -27.95 14.29
N ALA A 956 -42.04 -27.35 14.42
CA ALA A 956 -42.33 -26.11 15.16
C ALA A 956 -43.54 -26.33 16.09
N LEU A 957 -43.69 -25.54 17.16
CA LEU A 957 -44.81 -25.70 18.10
C LEU A 957 -46.17 -25.36 17.49
N ASP A 958 -46.23 -24.29 16.69
CA ASP A 958 -47.49 -23.62 16.31
C ASP A 958 -48.21 -24.22 15.08
N GLY A 959 -47.58 -25.14 14.34
CA GLY A 959 -48.20 -25.87 13.23
C GLY A 959 -48.45 -25.06 11.94
N VAL A 960 -48.78 -23.77 12.04
CA VAL A 960 -49.02 -22.86 10.91
C VAL A 960 -48.31 -21.53 11.17
N GLY A 961 -47.32 -21.20 10.33
CA GLY A 961 -46.50 -20.00 10.50
C GLY A 961 -47.08 -18.73 9.86
N LEU A 962 -46.97 -17.60 10.58
CA LEU A 962 -47.27 -16.25 10.07
C LEU A 962 -46.27 -15.74 9.00
N ALA A 963 -45.22 -16.49 8.69
CA ALA A 963 -44.06 -16.07 7.89
C ALA A 963 -43.99 -16.71 6.48
N ASN A 964 -45.15 -16.94 5.87
CA ASN A 964 -45.29 -17.56 4.54
C ASN A 964 -45.25 -16.56 3.37
N HIS A 965 -45.08 -15.25 3.64
CA HIS A 965 -45.00 -14.19 2.63
C HIS A 965 -43.56 -13.76 2.28
N GLU A 966 -42.56 -14.52 2.73
CA GLU A 966 -41.16 -14.31 2.37
C GLU A 966 -40.74 -15.37 1.32
N PRO A 967 -39.87 -15.03 0.35
CA PRO A 967 -39.35 -15.98 -0.61
C PRO A 967 -38.65 -17.17 0.06
N GLN A 968 -38.94 -18.38 -0.42
CA GLN A 968 -38.34 -19.61 0.11
C GLN A 968 -36.98 -19.93 -0.50
N VAL A 969 -36.79 -19.59 -1.78
CA VAL A 969 -35.51 -19.73 -2.47
C VAL A 969 -35.17 -18.42 -3.15
N LEU A 970 -33.93 -17.95 -2.94
CA LEU A 970 -33.36 -16.79 -3.61
C LEU A 970 -32.07 -17.21 -4.28
N MET A 971 -31.80 -16.70 -5.48
CA MET A 971 -30.51 -16.84 -6.16
C MET A 971 -29.94 -15.46 -6.41
N ARG A 972 -28.63 -15.31 -6.18
CA ARG A 972 -27.89 -14.10 -6.51
C ARG A 972 -26.72 -14.46 -7.42
N GLY A 973 -26.50 -13.64 -8.45
CA GLY A 973 -25.43 -13.83 -9.41
C GLY A 973 -25.39 -12.72 -10.45
N GLY A 974 -24.46 -12.82 -11.39
CA GLY A 974 -24.33 -11.92 -12.54
C GLY A 974 -23.06 -11.07 -12.53
N HIS A 975 -22.32 -11.12 -13.63
CA HIS A 975 -21.00 -10.50 -13.79
C HIS A 975 -21.00 -8.97 -13.73
N LEU A 976 -21.90 -8.30 -14.46
CA LEU A 976 -21.97 -6.83 -14.57
C LEU A 976 -23.09 -6.20 -13.74
N ARG A 977 -24.03 -7.02 -13.27
CA ARG A 977 -25.12 -6.66 -12.36
C ARG A 977 -25.36 -7.87 -11.47
N ARG A 978 -25.01 -7.77 -10.18
CA ARG A 978 -25.38 -8.78 -9.19
C ARG A 978 -26.87 -8.64 -8.90
N LEU A 979 -27.70 -9.42 -9.58
CA LEU A 979 -29.15 -9.44 -9.42
C LEU A 979 -29.53 -10.45 -8.34
N VAL A 980 -30.57 -10.13 -7.55
CA VAL A 980 -31.21 -11.07 -6.63
C VAL A 980 -32.58 -11.41 -7.19
N ILE A 981 -32.77 -12.68 -7.51
CA ILE A 981 -34.03 -13.24 -8.01
C ILE A 981 -34.58 -14.23 -7.00
N TYR A 982 -35.89 -14.40 -6.96
CA TYR A 982 -36.56 -15.33 -6.06
C TYR A 982 -37.68 -16.10 -6.76
N THR A 983 -38.10 -17.20 -6.16
CA THR A 983 -39.29 -17.95 -6.58
C THR A 983 -40.20 -18.21 -5.38
N GLU A 984 -41.50 -18.23 -5.64
CA GLU A 984 -42.53 -18.51 -4.64
C GLU A 984 -42.82 -20.02 -4.61
N LEU A 985 -42.82 -20.59 -3.41
CA LEU A 985 -43.16 -21.99 -3.16
C LEU A 985 -44.25 -22.08 -2.09
N PRO A 986 -45.10 -23.11 -2.12
CA PRO A 986 -45.96 -23.43 -0.97
C PRO A 986 -45.10 -23.82 0.23
N ALA A 987 -45.44 -23.37 1.43
CA ALA A 987 -44.71 -23.74 2.64
C ALA A 987 -44.85 -25.25 2.92
N PRO A 988 -43.78 -25.94 3.38
CA PRO A 988 -43.89 -27.30 3.87
C PRO A 988 -44.85 -27.39 5.08
N GLU A 989 -45.42 -28.57 5.30
CA GLU A 989 -46.28 -28.83 6.47
C GLU A 989 -45.44 -29.26 7.69
N ASN A 990 -45.91 -28.91 8.88
CA ASN A 990 -45.19 -29.15 10.14
C ASN A 990 -44.97 -30.65 10.41
N GLY A 991 -43.71 -31.08 10.54
CA GLY A 991 -43.32 -32.48 10.71
C GLY A 991 -43.31 -33.33 9.43
N VAL A 992 -43.75 -32.78 8.30
CA VAL A 992 -43.87 -33.50 7.02
C VAL A 992 -42.57 -33.35 6.21
N ARG A 993 -42.20 -34.38 5.44
CA ARG A 993 -41.09 -34.30 4.47
C ARG A 993 -41.64 -33.79 3.13
N THR A 994 -41.35 -32.54 2.78
CA THR A 994 -41.76 -31.95 1.50
C THR A 994 -40.56 -31.91 0.56
N ARG A 995 -40.68 -32.51 -0.64
CA ARG A 995 -39.71 -32.36 -1.72
C ARG A 995 -40.20 -31.28 -2.69
N HIS A 996 -39.34 -30.32 -2.98
CA HIS A 996 -39.55 -29.30 -4.00
C HIS A 996 -38.71 -29.65 -5.24
N GLU A 997 -39.29 -29.45 -6.41
CA GLU A 997 -38.60 -29.42 -7.71
C GLU A 997 -38.87 -28.05 -8.33
N LEU A 998 -37.82 -27.25 -8.53
CA LEU A 998 -37.88 -25.94 -9.15
C LEU A 998 -37.32 -26.04 -10.58
N PRO A 999 -38.08 -25.68 -11.63
CA PRO A 999 -37.54 -25.55 -12.97
C PRO A 999 -36.58 -24.35 -13.04
N LEU A 1000 -35.45 -24.53 -13.72
CA LEU A 1000 -34.46 -23.49 -13.95
C LEU A 1000 -34.76 -22.76 -15.26
N THR A 1001 -35.94 -22.12 -15.32
CA THR A 1001 -36.39 -21.26 -16.41
C THR A 1001 -36.99 -19.96 -15.87
N GLU A 1002 -36.76 -18.87 -16.59
CA GLU A 1002 -36.98 -17.49 -16.14
C GLU A 1002 -38.44 -17.19 -15.78
N HIS A 1003 -39.39 -17.88 -16.43
CA HIS A 1003 -40.84 -17.69 -16.25
C HIS A 1003 -41.33 -17.94 -14.82
N THR A 1004 -40.53 -18.64 -14.00
CA THR A 1004 -40.89 -19.01 -12.62
C THR A 1004 -40.20 -18.15 -11.55
N TRP A 1005 -39.34 -17.20 -11.95
CA TRP A 1005 -38.56 -16.36 -11.05
C TRP A 1005 -38.96 -14.89 -11.18
N LYS A 1006 -38.87 -14.15 -10.07
CA LYS A 1006 -39.21 -12.72 -9.93
C LYS A 1006 -38.01 -11.93 -9.39
N TYR A 1007 -37.98 -10.62 -9.64
CA TYR A 1007 -36.94 -9.73 -9.13
C TYR A 1007 -37.20 -9.35 -7.65
N PHE A 1008 -36.22 -9.58 -6.78
CA PHE A 1008 -36.34 -9.24 -5.36
C PHE A 1008 -36.43 -7.71 -5.15
N ASN A 1009 -37.37 -7.26 -4.32
CA ASN A 1009 -37.73 -5.86 -4.09
C ASN A 1009 -38.22 -5.07 -5.33
N SER A 1010 -38.69 -5.74 -6.39
CA SER A 1010 -39.42 -5.07 -7.48
C SER A 1010 -40.80 -4.58 -7.04
N VAL A 1011 -41.32 -3.57 -7.75
CA VAL A 1011 -42.71 -3.08 -7.63
C VAL A 1011 -43.62 -3.70 -8.71
N SER A 1012 -43.04 -4.32 -9.75
CA SER A 1012 -43.78 -5.13 -10.73
C SER A 1012 -43.68 -6.63 -10.41
N ASP A 1013 -44.78 -7.35 -10.61
CA ASP A 1013 -44.88 -8.80 -10.45
C ASP A 1013 -44.46 -9.57 -11.72
N GLU A 1014 -43.61 -8.95 -12.54
CA GLU A 1014 -43.15 -9.48 -13.82
C GLU A 1014 -42.05 -10.53 -13.62
N ALA A 1015 -42.09 -11.58 -14.45
CA ALA A 1015 -41.06 -12.60 -14.47
C ALA A 1015 -39.68 -12.02 -14.87
N VAL A 1016 -38.62 -12.66 -14.40
CA VAL A 1016 -37.25 -12.34 -14.78
C VAL A 1016 -37.09 -12.53 -16.30
N SER A 1017 -36.28 -11.68 -16.95
CA SER A 1017 -36.03 -11.82 -18.39
C SER A 1017 -35.07 -12.98 -18.65
N HIS A 1018 -35.19 -13.67 -19.78
CA HIS A 1018 -34.28 -14.75 -20.18
C HIS A 1018 -32.81 -14.31 -20.07
N ALA A 1019 -32.53 -13.08 -20.50
CA ALA A 1019 -31.23 -12.45 -20.46
C ALA A 1019 -30.71 -12.25 -19.03
N ASP A 1020 -31.54 -11.72 -18.12
CA ASP A 1020 -31.16 -11.47 -16.73
C ASP A 1020 -31.06 -12.78 -15.92
N PHE A 1021 -31.89 -13.79 -16.21
CA PHE A 1021 -31.83 -15.13 -15.61
C PHE A 1021 -30.56 -15.88 -16.00
N MET A 1022 -30.21 -15.90 -17.29
CA MET A 1022 -28.95 -16.46 -17.77
C MET A 1022 -27.73 -15.68 -17.26
N SER A 1023 -27.87 -14.37 -17.02
CA SER A 1023 -26.82 -13.59 -16.33
C SER A 1023 -26.59 -14.10 -14.91
N VAL A 1024 -27.65 -14.36 -14.13
CA VAL A 1024 -27.53 -14.94 -12.77
C VAL A 1024 -26.90 -16.34 -12.80
N LEU A 1025 -27.29 -17.21 -13.73
CA LEU A 1025 -26.68 -18.55 -13.89
C LEU A 1025 -25.22 -18.50 -14.39
N SER A 1026 -24.78 -17.42 -15.05
CA SER A 1026 -23.42 -17.29 -15.59
C SER A 1026 -22.32 -17.15 -14.53
N ASN A 1027 -22.68 -16.71 -13.32
CA ASN A 1027 -21.79 -16.55 -12.18
C ASN A 1027 -22.67 -16.40 -10.93
N LEU A 1028 -23.01 -17.53 -10.30
CA LEU A 1028 -23.97 -17.60 -9.22
C LEU A 1028 -23.25 -17.59 -7.86
N GLU A 1029 -23.44 -16.50 -7.12
CA GLU A 1029 -22.78 -16.13 -5.86
C GLU A 1029 -23.37 -16.88 -4.65
N TYR A 1030 -24.70 -17.03 -4.60
CA TYR A 1030 -25.38 -17.94 -3.67
C TYR A 1030 -26.77 -18.37 -4.16
N ILE A 1031 -27.12 -19.63 -3.87
CA ILE A 1031 -28.50 -20.12 -3.78
C ILE A 1031 -28.82 -20.20 -2.29
N ILE A 1032 -29.75 -19.38 -1.82
CA ILE A 1032 -30.26 -19.39 -0.45
C ILE A 1032 -31.57 -20.19 -0.42
N ILE A 1033 -31.63 -21.20 0.44
CA ILE A 1033 -32.86 -21.95 0.75
C ILE A 1033 -33.25 -21.67 2.21
N LYS A 1034 -34.52 -21.31 2.44
CA LYS A 1034 -35.10 -21.09 3.77
C LYS A 1034 -35.16 -22.40 4.55
N ALA A 1035 -34.65 -22.40 5.78
CA ALA A 1035 -34.64 -23.55 6.68
C ALA A 1035 -35.58 -23.38 7.89
N SER A 1036 -35.93 -22.15 8.26
CA SER A 1036 -36.84 -21.87 9.39
C SER A 1036 -38.26 -21.56 8.93
N TYR A 1037 -39.22 -22.37 9.39
CA TYR A 1037 -40.65 -22.23 9.12
C TYR A 1037 -41.43 -22.30 10.43
N GLY A 1038 -42.45 -21.44 10.59
CA GLY A 1038 -43.15 -21.26 11.88
C GLY A 1038 -42.34 -20.50 12.93
N SER A 1039 -42.94 -20.26 14.09
CA SER A 1039 -42.23 -19.83 15.30
C SER A 1039 -41.88 -21.05 16.18
N GLY A 1040 -41.10 -20.86 17.25
CA GLY A 1040 -40.77 -21.97 18.17
C GLY A 1040 -40.17 -23.21 17.48
N LEU A 1041 -39.35 -23.01 16.44
CA LEU A 1041 -38.71 -24.07 15.66
C LEU A 1041 -37.90 -25.00 16.60
N GLN A 1042 -38.33 -26.25 16.73
CA GLN A 1042 -37.70 -27.27 17.58
C GLN A 1042 -36.59 -28.00 16.81
N GLN A 1043 -36.85 -28.31 15.54
CA GLN A 1043 -35.93 -29.03 14.66
C GLN A 1043 -36.11 -28.56 13.21
N SER A 1044 -35.03 -28.49 12.45
CA SER A 1044 -35.11 -28.37 10.98
C SER A 1044 -33.98 -29.13 10.29
N ARG A 1045 -34.24 -29.51 9.04
CA ARG A 1045 -33.34 -30.27 8.18
C ARG A 1045 -33.68 -30.04 6.70
N ILE A 1046 -32.65 -29.74 5.91
CA ILE A 1046 -32.68 -29.84 4.44
C ILE A 1046 -31.83 -31.06 4.04
N SER A 1047 -32.21 -31.75 2.97
CA SER A 1047 -31.55 -32.96 2.48
C SER A 1047 -31.84 -33.22 1.00
N ASN A 1048 -31.07 -34.11 0.37
CA ASN A 1048 -31.23 -34.49 -1.04
C ASN A 1048 -31.28 -33.27 -1.98
N ILE A 1049 -30.33 -32.35 -1.82
CA ILE A 1049 -30.17 -31.16 -2.65
C ILE A 1049 -29.44 -31.58 -3.94
N SER A 1050 -30.05 -31.37 -5.10
CA SER A 1050 -29.51 -31.71 -6.41
C SER A 1050 -29.85 -30.63 -7.43
N MET A 1051 -29.01 -30.48 -8.45
CA MET A 1051 -29.23 -29.57 -9.57
C MET A 1051 -28.94 -30.38 -10.84
N ASP A 1052 -29.93 -30.48 -11.73
CA ASP A 1052 -29.74 -31.15 -13.02
C ASP A 1052 -28.73 -30.34 -13.87
N THR A 1053 -27.86 -31.01 -14.61
CA THR A 1053 -26.96 -30.39 -15.61
C THR A 1053 -26.94 -31.24 -16.87
N ALA A 1054 -26.81 -30.60 -18.04
CA ALA A 1054 -26.50 -31.30 -19.27
C ALA A 1054 -25.06 -31.86 -19.25
N LEU A 1055 -24.87 -32.94 -20.01
CA LEU A 1055 -23.60 -33.62 -20.30
C LEU A 1055 -23.57 -33.97 -21.80
N GLU A 1056 -22.40 -34.21 -22.37
CA GLU A 1056 -22.29 -34.63 -23.77
C GLU A 1056 -22.80 -36.08 -23.96
N ALA A 1057 -23.30 -36.40 -25.15
CA ALA A 1057 -24.14 -37.58 -25.39
C ALA A 1057 -23.39 -38.93 -25.26
N ASP A 1058 -22.06 -38.88 -25.29
CA ASP A 1058 -21.11 -39.98 -25.10
C ASP A 1058 -20.65 -40.14 -23.65
N GLU A 1059 -20.81 -39.13 -22.80
CA GLU A 1059 -20.66 -39.24 -21.33
C GLU A 1059 -21.97 -39.63 -20.62
N ALA A 1060 -23.11 -39.47 -21.30
CA ALA A 1060 -24.44 -39.68 -20.72
C ALA A 1060 -24.72 -41.15 -20.32
N PRO A 1061 -25.24 -41.40 -19.09
CA PRO A 1061 -25.67 -42.73 -18.68
C PRO A 1061 -26.78 -43.30 -19.59
N GLN A 1062 -26.77 -44.63 -19.81
CA GLN A 1062 -27.76 -45.30 -20.65
C GLN A 1062 -29.19 -45.10 -20.11
N GLY A 1063 -29.99 -44.31 -20.83
CA GLY A 1063 -31.37 -43.96 -20.45
C GLY A 1063 -31.54 -42.57 -19.81
N ALA A 1064 -30.53 -41.71 -19.85
CA ALA A 1064 -30.68 -40.30 -19.47
C ALA A 1064 -31.64 -39.53 -20.41
N ASP A 1065 -32.38 -38.56 -19.87
CA ASP A 1065 -33.23 -37.67 -20.63
C ASP A 1065 -32.41 -36.65 -21.45
N VAL A 1066 -32.82 -36.40 -22.70
CA VAL A 1066 -32.13 -35.43 -23.58
C VAL A 1066 -32.46 -34.00 -23.16
N ALA A 1067 -31.44 -33.22 -22.78
CA ALA A 1067 -31.56 -31.79 -22.52
C ALA A 1067 -32.01 -31.06 -23.81
N ARG A 1068 -33.16 -30.38 -23.76
CA ARG A 1068 -33.80 -29.71 -24.93
C ARG A 1068 -33.73 -28.19 -24.91
N LEU A 1069 -33.29 -27.60 -23.80
CA LEU A 1069 -33.28 -26.15 -23.56
C LEU A 1069 -31.86 -25.58 -23.39
N VAL A 1070 -30.84 -26.44 -23.33
CA VAL A 1070 -29.44 -26.02 -23.40
C VAL A 1070 -29.07 -25.86 -24.87
N GLU A 1071 -28.90 -24.61 -25.30
CA GLU A 1071 -28.57 -24.28 -26.69
C GLU A 1071 -27.07 -24.44 -26.97
N THR A 1072 -26.72 -25.20 -28.01
CA THR A 1072 -25.36 -25.22 -28.57
C THR A 1072 -25.23 -24.07 -29.57
N CYS A 1073 -24.51 -23.02 -29.20
CA CYS A 1073 -24.43 -21.79 -29.99
C CYS A 1073 -23.26 -21.81 -30.99
N GLU A 1074 -23.51 -21.45 -32.25
CA GLU A 1074 -22.44 -21.05 -33.17
C GLU A 1074 -21.94 -19.65 -32.77
N CYS A 1075 -20.75 -19.58 -32.17
CA CYS A 1075 -20.32 -18.35 -31.52
C CYS A 1075 -19.81 -17.27 -32.48
N PRO A 1076 -20.18 -16.00 -32.25
CA PRO A 1076 -19.64 -14.88 -33.01
C PRO A 1076 -18.14 -14.74 -32.76
N LEU A 1077 -17.44 -14.21 -33.76
CA LEU A 1077 -15.98 -14.14 -33.81
C LEU A 1077 -15.42 -13.42 -32.56
N GLY A 1078 -14.66 -14.17 -31.75
CA GLY A 1078 -14.08 -13.71 -30.48
C GLY A 1078 -14.68 -14.37 -29.22
N TYR A 1079 -15.73 -15.18 -29.35
CA TYR A 1079 -16.40 -15.87 -28.23
C TYR A 1079 -16.34 -17.39 -28.39
N ALA A 1080 -16.38 -18.13 -27.28
CA ALA A 1080 -16.27 -19.59 -27.23
C ALA A 1080 -17.06 -20.20 -26.05
N GLY A 1081 -17.07 -21.53 -25.98
CA GLY A 1081 -17.90 -22.29 -25.04
C GLY A 1081 -19.33 -22.50 -25.55
N LEU A 1082 -20.04 -23.49 -25.01
CA LEU A 1082 -21.32 -23.99 -25.54
C LEU A 1082 -22.43 -22.92 -25.68
N SER A 1083 -22.41 -21.88 -24.84
CA SER A 1083 -23.32 -20.72 -24.88
C SER A 1083 -22.58 -19.40 -25.13
N CYS A 1084 -21.40 -19.47 -25.76
CA CYS A 1084 -20.53 -18.32 -26.04
C CYS A 1084 -20.12 -17.52 -24.80
N GLN A 1085 -20.09 -18.19 -23.64
CA GLN A 1085 -19.81 -17.58 -22.35
C GLN A 1085 -18.34 -17.19 -22.17
N GLU A 1086 -17.40 -17.88 -22.83
CA GLU A 1086 -15.96 -17.63 -22.78
C GLU A 1086 -15.51 -16.75 -23.94
N CYS A 1087 -14.29 -16.21 -23.85
CA CYS A 1087 -13.63 -15.61 -25.01
C CYS A 1087 -12.89 -16.69 -25.80
N ALA A 1088 -12.88 -16.57 -27.13
CA ALA A 1088 -12.12 -17.48 -27.98
C ALA A 1088 -10.60 -17.30 -27.75
N PRO A 1089 -9.78 -18.33 -27.99
CA PRO A 1089 -8.32 -18.18 -28.00
C PRO A 1089 -7.89 -16.98 -28.86
N GLY A 1090 -7.05 -16.11 -28.32
CA GLY A 1090 -6.69 -14.81 -28.91
C GLY A 1090 -7.57 -13.63 -28.48
N PHE A 1091 -8.55 -13.81 -27.59
CA PHE A 1091 -9.46 -12.76 -27.11
C PHE A 1091 -9.57 -12.77 -25.57
N TYR A 1092 -9.72 -11.58 -24.96
CA TYR A 1092 -9.91 -11.38 -23.52
C TYR A 1092 -11.11 -10.47 -23.24
N ARG A 1093 -11.57 -10.44 -21.98
CA ARG A 1093 -12.70 -9.59 -21.56
C ARG A 1093 -12.26 -8.15 -21.32
N GLN A 1094 -12.85 -7.19 -22.04
CA GLN A 1094 -12.55 -5.77 -21.85
C GLN A 1094 -12.86 -5.29 -20.42
N ALA A 1095 -11.97 -4.46 -19.86
CA ALA A 1095 -12.12 -3.89 -18.52
C ALA A 1095 -13.36 -2.97 -18.41
N VAL A 1096 -13.96 -2.91 -17.21
CA VAL A 1096 -15.19 -2.13 -16.96
C VAL A 1096 -14.96 -0.62 -17.12
N SER A 1097 -13.73 -0.16 -16.91
CA SER A 1097 -13.26 1.22 -17.08
C SER A 1097 -13.30 1.72 -18.53
N GLU A 1098 -13.10 0.86 -19.53
CA GLU A 1098 -13.11 1.25 -20.96
C GLU A 1098 -14.54 1.32 -21.56
N LEU A 1099 -15.59 0.93 -20.84
CA LEU A 1099 -16.96 0.81 -21.37
C LEU A 1099 -17.65 2.18 -21.56
N ASN A 1100 -17.60 2.71 -22.78
CA ASN A 1100 -18.16 4.02 -23.16
C ASN A 1100 -19.72 4.06 -23.12
N MET A 1101 -20.29 4.36 -21.95
CA MET A 1101 -21.74 4.29 -21.69
C MET A 1101 -22.58 5.43 -22.30
N LYS A 1102 -22.61 5.56 -23.64
CA LYS A 1102 -23.55 6.44 -24.36
C LYS A 1102 -24.48 5.67 -25.32
N GLY A 1103 -25.59 5.17 -24.79
CA GLY A 1103 -26.86 5.28 -25.52
C GLY A 1103 -27.41 4.09 -26.30
N ARG A 1104 -27.17 2.83 -25.89
CA ARG A 1104 -28.12 1.70 -26.10
C ARG A 1104 -27.80 0.52 -25.17
N SER A 1105 -28.69 -0.48 -25.17
CA SER A 1105 -28.66 -1.74 -24.41
C SER A 1105 -27.31 -2.12 -23.78
N ARG A 1106 -27.22 -2.07 -22.44
CA ARG A 1106 -26.02 -2.53 -21.70
C ARG A 1106 -25.82 -4.03 -21.97
N PRO A 1107 -24.62 -4.50 -22.35
CA PRO A 1107 -24.35 -5.92 -22.45
C PRO A 1107 -24.35 -6.57 -21.06
N LEU A 1108 -24.77 -7.82 -20.98
CA LEU A 1108 -24.88 -8.58 -19.72
C LEU A 1108 -23.54 -9.21 -19.28
N ILE A 1109 -22.63 -9.37 -20.24
CA ILE A 1109 -21.30 -9.96 -20.13
C ILE A 1109 -20.29 -8.94 -20.72
N ARG A 1110 -19.07 -8.89 -20.17
CA ARG A 1110 -17.99 -8.02 -20.71
C ARG A 1110 -17.61 -8.48 -22.13
N PRO A 1111 -17.52 -7.58 -23.12
CA PRO A 1111 -17.23 -7.98 -24.50
C PRO A 1111 -15.84 -8.60 -24.61
N CYS A 1112 -15.74 -9.66 -25.43
CA CYS A 1112 -14.46 -10.25 -25.79
C CYS A 1112 -13.82 -9.41 -26.91
N VAL A 1113 -12.61 -8.92 -26.65
CA VAL A 1113 -11.79 -8.11 -27.55
C VAL A 1113 -10.49 -8.84 -27.83
N ALA A 1114 -9.93 -8.69 -29.04
CA ALA A 1114 -8.70 -9.38 -29.41
C ALA A 1114 -7.53 -8.95 -28.51
N CYS A 1115 -6.70 -9.92 -28.10
CA CYS A 1115 -5.45 -9.67 -27.37
C CYS A 1115 -4.61 -8.64 -28.13
N ARG A 1116 -4.20 -7.55 -27.45
CA ARG A 1116 -3.43 -6.44 -28.07
C ARG A 1116 -1.95 -6.82 -28.31
N CYS A 1117 -1.64 -8.10 -28.48
CA CYS A 1117 -0.32 -8.70 -28.68
C CYS A 1117 0.24 -8.53 -30.10
N ASN A 1118 -0.19 -7.49 -30.82
CA ASN A 1118 0.22 -7.15 -32.19
C ASN A 1118 0.25 -8.33 -33.19
N ASN A 1119 -0.65 -9.33 -33.08
CA ASN A 1119 -0.62 -10.56 -33.92
C ASN A 1119 0.67 -11.43 -33.76
N HIS A 1120 1.47 -11.18 -32.71
CA HIS A 1120 2.67 -11.93 -32.34
C HIS A 1120 2.48 -12.85 -31.13
N SER A 1121 1.35 -12.78 -30.42
CA SER A 1121 0.93 -13.83 -29.50
C SER A 1121 -0.58 -14.03 -29.54
N LEU A 1122 -1.03 -15.25 -29.29
CA LEU A 1122 -2.44 -15.70 -29.36
C LEU A 1122 -3.04 -15.95 -27.97
N SER A 1123 -2.36 -15.55 -26.90
CA SER A 1123 -2.87 -15.61 -25.53
C SER A 1123 -2.42 -14.39 -24.73
N CYS A 1124 -3.34 -13.88 -23.91
CA CYS A 1124 -3.14 -12.77 -23.01
C CYS A 1124 -3.85 -13.03 -21.67
N ASP A 1125 -3.40 -12.37 -20.61
CA ASP A 1125 -3.83 -12.65 -19.24
C ASP A 1125 -5.31 -12.23 -19.03
N LEU A 1126 -5.99 -12.92 -18.12
CA LEU A 1126 -7.43 -12.86 -17.94
C LEU A 1126 -7.86 -12.31 -16.57
N ASP A 1127 -6.99 -12.38 -15.56
CA ASP A 1127 -7.37 -12.06 -14.17
C ASP A 1127 -6.90 -10.67 -13.70
N THR A 1128 -5.81 -10.12 -14.25
CA THR A 1128 -5.27 -8.80 -13.86
C THR A 1128 -6.06 -7.60 -14.38
N GLY A 1129 -6.81 -7.78 -15.48
CA GLY A 1129 -7.59 -6.72 -16.13
C GLY A 1129 -6.84 -5.87 -17.16
N GLU A 1130 -5.54 -6.09 -17.36
CA GLU A 1130 -4.73 -5.50 -18.43
C GLU A 1130 -4.24 -6.56 -19.43
N SER A 1131 -4.07 -6.20 -20.70
CA SER A 1131 -3.86 -7.18 -21.78
C SER A 1131 -2.39 -7.57 -21.98
N LEU A 1132 -1.75 -8.12 -20.94
CA LEU A 1132 -0.38 -8.66 -20.99
C LEU A 1132 -0.35 -9.99 -21.74
N CYS A 1133 0.67 -10.24 -22.56
CA CYS A 1133 0.77 -11.44 -23.42
C CYS A 1133 1.46 -12.62 -22.71
N VAL A 1134 0.70 -13.61 -22.22
CA VAL A 1134 1.21 -14.66 -21.31
C VAL A 1134 2.14 -15.67 -21.97
N GLN A 1135 1.96 -15.96 -23.26
CA GLN A 1135 2.88 -16.82 -24.02
C GLN A 1135 3.89 -15.98 -24.76
N GLY A 1136 5.17 -16.33 -24.56
CA GLY A 1136 6.34 -15.63 -25.10
C GLY A 1136 6.19 -15.25 -26.56
N CYS A 1137 6.40 -13.95 -26.82
CA CYS A 1137 6.13 -13.28 -28.07
C CYS A 1137 6.82 -13.94 -29.29
N GLN A 1138 6.01 -14.31 -30.28
CA GLN A 1138 6.44 -15.06 -31.46
C GLN A 1138 6.98 -14.15 -32.57
N HIS A 1139 7.61 -14.76 -33.57
CA HIS A 1139 8.26 -14.06 -34.69
C HIS A 1139 9.34 -13.06 -34.23
N ASN A 1140 10.05 -13.40 -33.14
CA ASN A 1140 11.17 -12.64 -32.58
C ASN A 1140 10.78 -11.24 -32.08
N THR A 1141 9.64 -11.13 -31.40
CA THR A 1141 9.18 -9.91 -30.69
C THR A 1141 9.31 -10.06 -29.17
N ALA A 1142 9.12 -8.97 -28.42
CA ALA A 1142 9.24 -8.90 -26.96
C ALA A 1142 8.40 -7.75 -26.36
N GLY A 1143 8.40 -7.67 -25.02
CA GLY A 1143 7.66 -6.68 -24.22
C GLY A 1143 6.19 -7.05 -23.99
N GLU A 1144 5.54 -6.38 -23.03
CA GLU A 1144 4.19 -6.69 -22.50
C GLU A 1144 3.08 -6.92 -23.54
N HIS A 1145 3.23 -6.33 -24.73
CA HIS A 1145 2.27 -6.41 -25.84
C HIS A 1145 2.90 -6.94 -27.14
N CYS A 1146 4.06 -7.60 -27.05
CA CYS A 1146 4.85 -8.08 -28.20
C CYS A 1146 5.13 -6.97 -29.24
N HIS A 1147 5.39 -5.75 -28.78
CA HIS A 1147 5.40 -4.52 -29.59
C HIS A 1147 6.81 -4.03 -29.97
N VAL A 1148 7.87 -4.62 -29.41
CA VAL A 1148 9.26 -4.42 -29.83
C VAL A 1148 9.86 -5.71 -30.39
N CYS A 1149 10.96 -5.62 -31.13
CA CYS A 1149 11.73 -6.81 -31.50
C CYS A 1149 12.52 -7.36 -30.30
N ALA A 1150 12.71 -8.68 -30.27
CA ALA A 1150 13.54 -9.36 -29.29
C ALA A 1150 15.03 -9.00 -29.50
N ALA A 1151 15.85 -9.13 -28.45
CA ALA A 1151 17.28 -8.84 -28.51
C ALA A 1151 17.97 -9.64 -29.63
N GLY A 1152 18.71 -8.94 -30.50
CA GLY A 1152 19.32 -9.52 -31.70
C GLY A 1152 18.48 -9.42 -32.98
N TYR A 1153 17.28 -8.82 -32.92
CA TYR A 1153 16.38 -8.63 -34.06
C TYR A 1153 15.98 -7.15 -34.20
N TYR A 1154 15.67 -6.72 -35.43
CA TYR A 1154 15.31 -5.33 -35.75
C TYR A 1154 14.19 -5.26 -36.79
N GLY A 1155 13.44 -4.15 -36.77
CA GLY A 1155 12.35 -3.86 -37.70
C GLY A 1155 11.27 -2.99 -37.06
N LYS A 1156 10.04 -3.09 -37.56
CA LYS A 1156 8.87 -2.37 -37.02
C LYS A 1156 7.70 -3.33 -36.90
N VAL A 1157 7.23 -3.56 -35.69
CA VAL A 1157 6.07 -4.40 -35.41
C VAL A 1157 4.80 -3.74 -35.96
N GLN A 1158 4.13 -4.42 -36.90
CA GLN A 1158 2.89 -4.03 -37.57
C GLN A 1158 1.88 -5.19 -37.67
N GLY A 1159 2.29 -6.42 -37.34
CA GLY A 1159 1.46 -7.61 -37.25
C GLY A 1159 1.78 -8.73 -38.25
N SER A 1160 2.99 -8.76 -38.82
CA SER A 1160 3.45 -9.81 -39.73
C SER A 1160 4.60 -10.64 -39.15
N VAL A 1161 4.65 -11.92 -39.55
CA VAL A 1161 5.71 -12.89 -39.23
C VAL A 1161 7.12 -12.39 -39.61
N SER A 1162 7.21 -11.42 -40.53
CA SER A 1162 8.44 -10.82 -41.04
C SER A 1162 8.95 -9.59 -40.28
N ASP A 1163 8.19 -9.06 -39.32
CA ASP A 1163 8.41 -7.69 -38.81
C ASP A 1163 9.71 -7.48 -38.04
N CYS A 1164 10.25 -8.55 -37.44
CA CYS A 1164 11.51 -8.55 -36.72
C CYS A 1164 12.50 -9.50 -37.41
N SER A 1165 13.36 -8.92 -38.24
CA SER A 1165 14.44 -9.60 -38.95
C SER A 1165 15.67 -9.74 -38.06
N LEU A 1166 16.42 -10.83 -38.20
CA LEU A 1166 17.67 -11.02 -37.47
C LEU A 1166 18.68 -9.91 -37.83
N CYS A 1167 19.37 -9.34 -36.85
CA CYS A 1167 20.40 -8.32 -37.08
C CYS A 1167 21.56 -8.91 -37.91
N ALA A 1168 21.63 -8.54 -39.19
CA ALA A 1168 22.64 -9.02 -40.11
C ALA A 1168 24.02 -8.44 -39.75
N CYS A 1169 24.83 -9.22 -39.03
CA CYS A 1169 26.23 -8.86 -38.75
C CYS A 1169 27.08 -8.94 -40.04
N PRO A 1170 27.74 -7.86 -40.46
CA PRO A 1170 28.71 -7.92 -41.54
C PRO A 1170 29.99 -8.64 -41.08
N LEU A 1171 30.66 -9.33 -42.01
CA LEU A 1171 31.95 -9.96 -41.76
C LEU A 1171 33.05 -8.90 -41.63
N ARG A 1172 33.81 -8.98 -40.53
CA ARG A 1172 35.01 -8.17 -40.19
C ARG A 1172 34.82 -6.64 -40.07
N GLY A 1173 35.15 -6.12 -38.89
CA GLY A 1173 35.94 -4.88 -38.80
C GLY A 1173 35.22 -3.53 -38.77
N GLN A 1174 34.07 -3.40 -38.09
CA GLN A 1174 33.55 -2.10 -37.63
C GLN A 1174 32.50 -2.27 -36.52
N ARG A 1175 32.53 -1.42 -35.48
CA ARG A 1175 31.44 -1.32 -34.48
C ARG A 1175 30.41 -0.29 -34.96
N CYS A 1176 29.39 -0.74 -35.69
CA CYS A 1176 28.32 0.14 -36.14
C CYS A 1176 27.36 0.50 -34.98
N PHE A 1177 27.38 1.77 -34.56
CA PHE A 1177 26.22 2.40 -33.92
C PHE A 1177 25.05 2.45 -34.92
N LEU A 1178 23.81 2.35 -34.41
CA LEU A 1178 22.63 2.84 -35.11
C LEU A 1178 21.60 3.35 -34.10
N SER A 1179 21.39 4.67 -34.10
CA SER A 1179 20.43 5.36 -33.24
C SER A 1179 19.00 5.26 -33.76
N ALA A 1180 18.02 5.23 -32.87
CA ALA A 1180 16.61 5.47 -33.21
C ALA A 1180 16.01 6.52 -32.27
N TYR A 1181 16.02 7.79 -32.72
CA TYR A 1181 15.24 8.87 -32.12
C TYR A 1181 14.16 9.32 -33.13
N ASN A 1182 13.10 9.93 -32.60
CA ASN A 1182 11.93 10.49 -33.30
C ASN A 1182 10.98 9.50 -33.98
N ASN A 1183 9.70 9.63 -33.62
CA ASN A 1183 8.70 10.04 -34.60
C ASN A 1183 7.55 10.81 -33.92
N ILE A 1184 7.48 12.11 -34.15
CA ILE A 1184 6.26 12.93 -34.07
C ILE A 1184 6.15 13.59 -35.44
N ASP A 1185 5.01 13.45 -36.11
CA ASP A 1185 4.37 14.54 -36.88
C ASP A 1185 3.01 14.08 -37.46
N TYR A 1186 2.05 15.02 -37.42
CA TYR A 1186 0.63 14.93 -37.85
C TYR A 1186 -0.33 14.02 -37.05
#